data_AF-A0A3S3GNC4-F1
#
_entry.id   AF-A0A3S3GNC4-F1
#
_cell.length_a   1.000
_cell.length_b   1.000
_cell.length_c   1.000
_cell.angle_alpha   90.00
_cell.angle_beta   90.00
_cell.angle_gamma   90.00
#
_symmetry.space_group_name_H-M   'P 1'
#
loop_
_entity.id
_entity.type
_entity.pdbx_description
1 polymer ?
#
loop_
_entity_poly.entity_id
_entity_poly.type
_entity_poly.pdbx_seq_one_letter_code
_entity_poly.pdbx_strand_id
1 'polypeptide(L)'
;MDLETLTSLSSGARFFRADLHVHSYGGSHDVRDATATPENIVREAASEGLSIIAIADHNEISNVRAAVAAGAAAGILVIPAVELSAPEGHLLCYLPSPEMMDRFYHRLSIAGRGTVDCRCQTGTTDCLNLLREHGGFAILAHVDGPGSFEENVPRFTPAKLDILCHEALLGFEVIRADGDILYTANDSNIDRRNAAGTRIERLKLGSRQFLARVLNSDAHALNAVGRNARNQNRITRYKMERPSFDGLRLALDEADTRVRIEDEVPRSVPIVEGVSFEGGFLDGQTIHFSANLTCIVGGRGSGKSTAFEAVRLLGDYGPPEVGSVIDSDVWPDLVALFYRDETHQTHILSRAKDGALENVDDPILGSVSFPMESYRQGETNTISKKAQDDPLALLTFLDRLVSIDTAIETEDAVRTELNELTPELVKARKNVAEIPGCERDLTLKRGQVERLKKDRGEEIIKLQQRLETERRTRNSIVAALTELKGATSQEAITAITTGIREVAHGSFEIGAPEVAAIIADTTAYEGKVATMQAGLVASTNSYSTAVQAQIASWKSKEMKTAEDIDRKKKELLAAGIRLDMPFIQKLIADEANLTERLRKLNTWKPHLATLEKKRSDLLKQRWVGRSKVAGIRSAFATKASEALKGTLSDIFVTLKFDESSLCPEGERLIIETMGWRTLQQLKAAALINDLTLPKLLDCVRRRDSKPITALRTPQGGAVFQQGEIDVLLERLSDFDLLAQLETAAVHDAPRLSVTKRVTDQDGSVKFIPREFKRLSLGQQQSVLLALMLSSESRAPLIVDQPEDNLDSEFIYKTLVPVLRRVKERRQVIVVTHNANIAVLGDAEQIVVLKATNDQATITSRGSIDEPATREAACAILEGSREAFERRARIYGKRMDA
;
A
#
# COMPACT_ATOMS: atom_id res chain seq x y z
N MET A 1 3.90 -12.68 29.68
CA MET A 1 3.23 -13.94 29.25
C MET A 1 3.96 -14.50 28.02
N ASP A 2 4.00 -15.83 27.82
CA ASP A 2 4.65 -16.48 26.66
C ASP A 2 3.66 -16.80 25.51
N LEU A 3 4.19 -17.09 24.32
CA LEU A 3 3.40 -17.38 23.10
C LEU A 3 2.53 -18.64 23.24
N GLU A 4 2.95 -19.63 24.02
CA GLU A 4 2.17 -20.85 24.28
C GLU A 4 0.87 -20.53 25.03
N THR A 5 0.96 -19.68 26.05
CA THR A 5 -0.23 -19.24 26.80
C THR A 5 -1.20 -18.48 25.91
N LEU A 6 -0.70 -17.59 25.04
CA LEU A 6 -1.54 -16.84 24.09
C LEU A 6 -2.26 -17.78 23.12
N THR A 7 -1.51 -18.68 22.48
CA THR A 7 -2.04 -19.58 21.43
C THR A 7 -2.98 -20.65 21.96
N SER A 8 -2.98 -20.91 23.28
CA SER A 8 -3.96 -21.77 23.94
C SER A 8 -5.38 -21.18 23.99
N LEU A 9 -5.51 -19.85 23.85
CA LEU A 9 -6.79 -19.16 23.84
C LEU A 9 -7.46 -19.31 22.46
N SER A 10 -8.79 -19.40 22.41
CA SER A 10 -9.52 -19.46 21.12
C SER A 10 -9.33 -18.17 20.32
N SER A 11 -8.82 -18.29 19.09
CA SER A 11 -8.79 -17.24 18.06
C SER A 11 -10.05 -17.26 17.17
N GLY A 12 -11.10 -17.98 17.58
CA GLY A 12 -12.34 -18.13 16.81
C GLY A 12 -12.25 -19.17 15.67
N ALA A 13 -13.00 -18.93 14.60
CA ALA A 13 -13.15 -19.88 13.51
C ALA A 13 -11.87 -20.05 12.67
N ARG A 14 -11.56 -21.30 12.34
CA ARG A 14 -10.43 -21.72 11.51
C ARG A 14 -10.86 -22.75 10.47
N PHE A 15 -10.07 -22.90 9.41
CA PHE A 15 -10.34 -23.87 8.35
C PHE A 15 -9.99 -25.29 8.78
N PHE A 16 -10.96 -26.20 8.63
CA PHE A 16 -10.79 -27.64 8.79
C PHE A 16 -10.93 -28.34 7.44
N ARG A 17 -10.08 -29.35 7.18
CA ARG A 17 -10.20 -30.20 5.99
C ARG A 17 -11.33 -31.19 6.19
N ALA A 18 -12.17 -31.36 5.17
CA ALA A 18 -13.27 -32.31 5.23
C ALA A 18 -13.52 -33.01 3.89
N ASP A 19 -13.92 -34.27 3.97
CA ASP A 19 -14.31 -35.08 2.83
C ASP A 19 -15.74 -35.59 3.00
N LEU A 20 -16.69 -34.92 2.34
CA LEU A 20 -18.12 -35.14 2.56
C LEU A 20 -18.72 -36.18 1.60
N HIS A 21 -17.91 -36.81 0.76
CA HIS A 21 -18.39 -37.79 -0.22
C HIS A 21 -17.41 -38.96 -0.29
N VAL A 22 -17.69 -39.99 0.50
CA VAL A 22 -16.90 -41.24 0.57
C VAL A 22 -17.84 -42.44 0.54
N HIS A 23 -17.48 -43.46 -0.22
CA HIS A 23 -18.22 -44.72 -0.28
C HIS A 23 -17.53 -45.82 0.54
N SER A 24 -18.32 -46.72 1.09
CA SER A 24 -17.84 -47.80 1.95
C SER A 24 -18.24 -49.18 1.44
N TYR A 25 -17.39 -50.16 1.77
CA TYR A 25 -17.59 -51.55 1.38
C TYR A 25 -18.83 -52.13 2.07
N GLY A 26 -19.67 -52.81 1.28
CA GLY A 26 -20.93 -53.40 1.75
C GLY A 26 -22.07 -52.39 1.93
N GLY A 27 -21.80 -51.09 1.85
CA GLY A 27 -22.79 -50.01 1.79
C GLY A 27 -23.10 -49.59 0.34
N SER A 28 -22.07 -49.36 -0.46
CA SER A 28 -22.20 -49.05 -1.89
C SER A 28 -21.86 -50.25 -2.78
N HIS A 29 -22.60 -50.41 -3.87
CA HIS A 29 -22.52 -51.58 -4.74
C HIS A 29 -21.29 -51.60 -5.66
N ASP A 30 -20.67 -50.44 -5.86
CA ASP A 30 -19.54 -50.17 -6.75
C ASP A 30 -18.18 -50.12 -6.01
N VAL A 31 -18.19 -50.15 -4.68
CA VAL A 31 -16.99 -50.30 -3.84
C VAL A 31 -16.51 -51.74 -3.85
N ARG A 32 -15.38 -51.99 -4.53
CA ARG A 32 -14.75 -53.32 -4.62
C ARG A 32 -13.67 -53.56 -3.57
N ASP A 33 -13.16 -52.50 -2.96
CA ASP A 33 -12.13 -52.58 -1.94
C ASP A 33 -12.72 -53.06 -0.61
N ALA A 34 -12.57 -54.36 -0.32
CA ALA A 34 -13.05 -54.95 0.93
C ALA A 34 -12.40 -54.36 2.20
N THR A 35 -11.30 -53.59 2.05
CA THR A 35 -10.65 -52.92 3.17
C THR A 35 -11.28 -51.56 3.50
N ALA A 36 -12.11 -50.99 2.61
CA ALA A 36 -12.82 -49.72 2.81
C ALA A 36 -14.03 -49.87 3.76
N THR A 37 -13.80 -50.44 4.95
CA THR A 37 -14.78 -50.51 6.04
C THR A 37 -14.92 -49.16 6.74
N PRO A 38 -16.06 -48.86 7.41
CA PRO A 38 -16.25 -47.60 8.11
C PRO A 38 -15.12 -47.24 9.08
N GLU A 39 -14.64 -48.21 9.85
CA GLU A 39 -13.54 -48.03 10.81
C GLU A 39 -12.20 -47.72 10.13
N ASN A 40 -11.94 -48.35 8.97
CA ASN A 40 -10.71 -48.11 8.22
C ASN A 40 -10.76 -46.74 7.53
N ILE A 41 -11.90 -46.36 6.96
CA ILE A 41 -12.10 -45.03 6.35
C ILE A 41 -11.86 -43.93 7.37
N VAL A 42 -12.43 -44.05 8.58
CA VAL A 42 -12.19 -43.08 9.67
C VAL A 42 -10.71 -43.01 10.05
N ARG A 43 -10.03 -44.16 10.13
CA ARG A 43 -8.59 -44.19 10.45
C ARG A 43 -7.74 -43.53 9.36
N GLU A 44 -8.04 -43.80 8.10
CA GLU A 44 -7.35 -43.19 6.97
C GLU A 44 -7.59 -41.69 6.95
N ALA A 45 -8.83 -41.25 7.15
CA ALA A 45 -9.19 -39.84 7.26
C ALA A 45 -8.40 -39.11 8.36
N ALA A 46 -8.20 -39.73 9.52
CA ALA A 46 -7.36 -39.19 10.59
C ALA A 46 -5.90 -39.06 10.16
N SER A 47 -5.37 -40.08 9.48
CA SER A 47 -3.98 -40.07 8.99
C SER A 47 -3.75 -39.01 7.90
N GLU A 48 -4.76 -38.73 7.09
CA GLU A 48 -4.76 -37.67 6.08
C GLU A 48 -5.08 -36.28 6.68
N GLY A 49 -5.30 -36.17 7.99
CA GLY A 49 -5.54 -34.91 8.69
C GLY A 49 -6.92 -34.29 8.41
N LEU A 50 -7.92 -35.11 8.09
CA LEU A 50 -9.33 -34.69 7.98
C LEU A 50 -9.94 -34.56 9.38
N SER A 51 -10.75 -33.51 9.57
CA SER A 51 -11.49 -33.31 10.83
C SER A 51 -12.97 -33.65 10.73
N ILE A 52 -13.48 -33.71 9.50
CA ILE A 52 -14.87 -34.02 9.20
C ILE A 52 -14.90 -34.97 8.00
N ILE A 53 -15.70 -36.02 8.08
CA ILE A 53 -16.00 -36.87 6.92
C ILE A 53 -17.50 -37.19 6.85
N ALA A 54 -17.95 -37.66 5.69
CA ALA A 54 -19.25 -38.29 5.56
C ALA A 54 -19.13 -39.54 4.67
N ILE A 55 -19.65 -40.66 5.16
CA ILE A 55 -19.82 -41.87 4.35
C ILE A 55 -21.22 -41.77 3.73
N ALA A 56 -21.25 -41.50 2.42
CA ALA A 56 -22.45 -41.21 1.65
C ALA A 56 -22.71 -42.35 0.65
N ASP A 57 -23.04 -43.52 1.17
CA ASP A 57 -23.24 -44.70 0.33
C ASP A 57 -24.43 -44.55 -0.64
N HIS A 58 -24.35 -45.20 -1.79
CA HIS A 58 -25.38 -45.15 -2.82
C HIS A 58 -26.72 -45.74 -2.32
N ASN A 59 -27.70 -44.88 -2.11
CA ASN A 59 -29.08 -45.21 -1.73
C ASN A 59 -29.22 -46.08 -0.46
N GLU A 60 -28.18 -46.24 0.35
CA GLU A 60 -28.14 -47.10 1.54
C GLU A 60 -27.47 -46.39 2.72
N ILE A 61 -27.93 -46.70 3.94
CA ILE A 61 -27.45 -46.05 5.19
C ILE A 61 -26.89 -47.05 6.21
N SER A 62 -26.72 -48.31 5.82
CA SER A 62 -26.35 -49.43 6.72
C SER A 62 -25.08 -49.17 7.53
N ASN A 63 -24.10 -48.49 6.92
CA ASN A 63 -22.79 -48.25 7.51
C ASN A 63 -22.70 -46.92 8.29
N VAL A 64 -23.72 -46.06 8.24
CA VAL A 64 -23.70 -44.72 8.87
C VAL A 64 -23.47 -44.80 10.37
N ARG A 65 -24.18 -45.69 11.08
CA ARG A 65 -24.05 -45.80 12.55
C ARG A 65 -22.67 -46.29 12.98
N ALA A 66 -22.09 -47.25 12.25
CA ALA A 66 -20.75 -47.76 12.51
C ALA A 66 -19.69 -46.67 12.28
N ALA A 67 -19.84 -45.92 11.18
CA ALA A 67 -18.96 -44.78 10.86
C ALA A 67 -18.98 -43.71 11.96
N VAL A 68 -20.17 -43.31 12.42
CA VAL A 68 -20.33 -42.31 13.49
C VAL A 68 -19.69 -42.77 14.80
N ALA A 69 -19.88 -44.04 15.17
CA ALA A 69 -19.24 -44.61 16.36
C ALA A 69 -17.70 -44.64 16.24
N ALA A 70 -17.18 -45.02 15.07
CA ALA A 70 -15.75 -45.03 14.80
C ALA A 70 -15.15 -43.62 14.83
N GLY A 71 -15.84 -42.63 14.25
CA GLY A 71 -15.45 -41.22 14.27
C GLY A 71 -15.33 -40.66 15.69
N ALA A 72 -16.35 -40.91 16.53
CA ALA A 72 -16.34 -40.49 17.93
C ALA A 72 -15.15 -41.05 18.71
N ALA A 73 -14.74 -42.31 18.43
CA ALA A 73 -13.58 -42.92 19.05
C ALA A 73 -12.24 -42.35 18.55
N ALA A 74 -12.19 -41.88 17.29
CA ALA A 74 -11.00 -41.31 16.66
C ALA A 74 -10.86 -39.78 16.81
N GLY A 75 -11.87 -39.11 17.36
CA GLY A 75 -11.91 -37.64 17.44
C GLY A 75 -12.21 -36.96 16.10
N ILE A 76 -12.83 -37.66 15.15
CA ILE A 76 -13.28 -37.13 13.85
C ILE A 76 -14.79 -36.99 13.85
N LEU A 77 -15.29 -35.85 13.36
CA LEU A 77 -16.71 -35.69 13.16
C LEU A 77 -17.15 -36.45 11.90
N VAL A 78 -17.99 -37.46 12.07
CA VAL A 78 -18.64 -38.16 10.96
C VAL A 78 -20.07 -37.65 10.85
N ILE A 79 -20.40 -37.04 9.71
CA ILE A 79 -21.75 -36.56 9.41
C ILE A 79 -22.57 -37.71 8.83
N PRO A 80 -23.73 -38.05 9.39
CA PRO A 80 -24.67 -38.97 8.76
C PRO A 80 -25.04 -38.51 7.36
N ALA A 81 -24.74 -39.33 6.35
CA ALA A 81 -24.99 -39.01 4.95
C ALA A 81 -25.49 -40.21 4.12
N VAL A 82 -26.06 -39.91 2.96
CA VAL A 82 -26.43 -40.87 1.90
C VAL A 82 -26.35 -40.16 0.56
N GLU A 83 -25.88 -40.84 -0.49
CA GLU A 83 -25.97 -40.34 -1.85
C GLU A 83 -27.18 -40.97 -2.54
N LEU A 84 -28.17 -40.17 -2.90
CA LEU A 84 -29.37 -40.63 -3.57
C LEU A 84 -29.23 -40.50 -5.08
N SER A 85 -29.42 -41.62 -5.80
CA SER A 85 -29.53 -41.61 -7.26
C SER A 85 -30.96 -41.19 -7.66
N ALA A 86 -31.23 -39.89 -7.64
CA ALA A 86 -32.54 -39.31 -7.95
C ALA A 86 -32.76 -39.13 -9.46
N PRO A 87 -34.01 -38.92 -9.93
CA PRO A 87 -34.32 -38.78 -11.36
C PRO A 87 -33.57 -37.62 -12.05
N GLU A 88 -33.28 -36.54 -11.33
CA GLU A 88 -32.56 -35.37 -11.86
C GLU A 88 -31.04 -35.50 -11.78
N GLY A 89 -30.49 -36.52 -11.11
CA GLY A 89 -29.07 -36.67 -10.84
C GLY A 89 -28.80 -37.12 -9.40
N HIS A 90 -27.54 -37.22 -9.01
CA HIS A 90 -27.16 -37.62 -7.66
C HIS A 90 -27.26 -36.48 -6.64
N LEU A 91 -27.79 -36.79 -5.46
CA LEU A 91 -28.02 -35.84 -4.37
C LEU A 91 -27.42 -36.36 -3.06
N LEU A 92 -26.42 -35.66 -2.55
CA LEU A 92 -25.83 -35.92 -1.24
C LEU A 92 -26.74 -35.33 -0.16
N CYS A 93 -27.21 -36.16 0.76
CA CYS A 93 -28.16 -35.79 1.80
C CYS A 93 -27.51 -35.95 3.18
N TYR A 94 -27.49 -34.89 4.00
CA TYR A 94 -26.79 -34.84 5.29
C TYR A 94 -27.75 -34.53 6.43
N LEU A 95 -27.68 -35.28 7.53
CA LEU A 95 -28.57 -35.12 8.69
C LEU A 95 -27.79 -34.91 10.00
N PRO A 96 -28.37 -34.23 11.01
CA PRO A 96 -27.70 -33.94 12.28
C PRO A 96 -27.33 -35.17 13.11
N SER A 97 -28.06 -36.28 12.94
CA SER A 97 -27.88 -37.50 13.72
C SER A 97 -28.34 -38.75 12.94
N PRO A 98 -27.82 -39.94 13.27
CA PRO A 98 -28.30 -41.20 12.68
C PRO A 98 -29.82 -41.41 12.84
N GLU A 99 -30.41 -40.96 13.94
CA GLU A 99 -31.85 -41.09 14.20
C GLU A 99 -32.67 -40.24 13.22
N MET A 100 -32.20 -39.04 12.88
CA MET A 100 -32.86 -38.20 11.88
C MET A 100 -32.62 -38.74 10.46
N MET A 101 -31.45 -39.33 10.21
CA MET A 101 -31.18 -40.05 8.95
C MET A 101 -32.17 -41.20 8.75
N ASP A 102 -32.41 -42.03 9.77
CA ASP A 102 -33.38 -43.13 9.69
C ASP A 102 -34.79 -42.62 9.38
N ARG A 103 -35.22 -41.52 10.02
CA ARG A 103 -36.56 -40.92 9.79
C ARG A 103 -36.71 -40.37 8.37
N PHE A 104 -35.68 -39.69 7.88
CA PHE A 104 -35.62 -39.19 6.50
C PHE A 104 -35.66 -40.35 5.51
N TYR A 105 -34.79 -41.34 5.68
CA TYR A 105 -34.60 -42.44 4.76
C TYR A 105 -35.84 -43.33 4.61
N HIS A 106 -36.57 -43.59 5.70
CA HIS A 106 -37.81 -44.39 5.66
C HIS A 106 -38.95 -43.77 4.85
N ARG A 107 -38.88 -42.47 4.53
CA ARG A 107 -39.88 -41.76 3.71
C ARG A 107 -39.52 -41.74 2.23
N LEU A 108 -38.36 -42.26 1.85
CA LEU A 108 -37.90 -42.34 0.47
C LEU A 108 -38.44 -43.60 -0.22
N SER A 109 -38.75 -43.47 -1.52
CA SER A 109 -39.11 -44.60 -2.37
C SER A 109 -37.86 -45.09 -3.10
N ILE A 110 -37.22 -46.13 -2.60
CA ILE A 110 -36.03 -46.74 -3.23
C ILE A 110 -36.44 -48.00 -4.00
N ALA A 111 -36.16 -48.03 -5.31
CA ALA A 111 -36.39 -49.18 -6.17
C ALA A 111 -35.09 -49.96 -6.40
N GLY A 112 -35.19 -51.27 -6.64
CA GLY A 112 -34.03 -52.09 -7.02
C GLY A 112 -32.98 -52.27 -5.91
N ARG A 113 -33.37 -52.23 -4.63
CA ARG A 113 -32.44 -52.41 -3.50
C ARG A 113 -31.60 -53.69 -3.65
N GLY A 114 -30.30 -53.57 -3.40
CA GLY A 114 -29.35 -54.67 -3.51
C GLY A 114 -29.02 -55.11 -4.95
N THR A 115 -29.49 -54.37 -5.96
CA THR A 115 -29.09 -54.57 -7.36
C THR A 115 -28.31 -53.36 -7.89
N VAL A 116 -27.66 -53.53 -9.04
CA VAL A 116 -26.93 -52.45 -9.73
C VAL A 116 -27.89 -51.36 -10.25
N ASP A 117 -29.18 -51.66 -10.38
CA ASP A 117 -30.22 -50.71 -10.83
C ASP A 117 -30.89 -49.97 -9.66
N CYS A 118 -30.28 -50.01 -8.46
CA CYS A 118 -30.80 -49.36 -7.28
C CYS A 118 -30.87 -47.84 -7.50
N ARG A 119 -32.06 -47.26 -7.26
CA ARG A 119 -32.30 -45.83 -7.50
C ARG A 119 -33.39 -45.28 -6.61
N CYS A 120 -33.28 -43.99 -6.33
CA CYS A 120 -34.31 -43.23 -5.65
C CYS A 120 -35.38 -42.80 -6.66
N GLN A 121 -36.63 -43.17 -6.41
CA GLN A 121 -37.79 -42.71 -7.20
C GLN A 121 -38.40 -41.42 -6.66
N THR A 122 -38.06 -41.03 -5.44
CA THR A 122 -38.45 -39.72 -4.88
C THR A 122 -37.65 -38.64 -5.62
N GLY A 123 -38.35 -37.63 -6.15
CA GLY A 123 -37.71 -36.53 -6.87
C GLY A 123 -36.83 -35.66 -5.97
N THR A 124 -35.88 -34.93 -6.57
CA THR A 124 -34.92 -34.10 -5.83
C THR A 124 -35.61 -33.05 -4.93
N THR A 125 -36.61 -32.35 -5.45
CA THR A 125 -37.38 -31.35 -4.67
C THR A 125 -38.07 -31.96 -3.45
N ASP A 126 -38.63 -33.16 -3.58
CA ASP A 126 -39.29 -33.85 -2.46
C ASP A 126 -38.27 -34.31 -1.42
N CYS A 127 -37.11 -34.80 -1.84
CA CYS A 127 -36.01 -35.12 -0.94
C CYS A 127 -35.57 -33.88 -0.13
N LEU A 128 -35.46 -32.72 -0.79
CA LEU A 128 -35.11 -31.45 -0.14
C LEU A 128 -36.17 -30.98 0.87
N ASN A 129 -37.46 -31.15 0.56
CA ASN A 129 -38.55 -30.88 1.50
C ASN A 129 -38.46 -31.77 2.75
N LEU A 130 -38.20 -33.07 2.56
CA LEU A 130 -38.03 -34.03 3.65
C LEU A 130 -36.81 -33.72 4.51
N LEU A 131 -35.69 -33.31 3.90
CA LEU A 131 -34.49 -32.90 4.63
C LEU A 131 -34.76 -31.71 5.54
N ARG A 132 -35.45 -30.69 5.03
CA ARG A 132 -35.83 -29.52 5.81
C ARG A 132 -36.63 -29.88 7.06
N GLU A 133 -37.59 -30.80 6.95
CA GLU A 133 -38.40 -31.25 8.09
C GLU A 133 -37.58 -31.92 9.20
N HIS A 134 -36.39 -32.43 8.87
CA HIS A 134 -35.49 -33.13 9.80
C HIS A 134 -34.20 -32.34 10.11
N GLY A 135 -34.15 -31.06 9.73
CA GLY A 135 -32.98 -30.19 9.96
C GLY A 135 -31.74 -30.56 9.16
N GLY A 136 -31.93 -31.31 8.06
CA GLY A 136 -30.87 -31.70 7.14
C GLY A 136 -30.60 -30.68 6.04
N PHE A 137 -29.52 -30.91 5.29
CA PHE A 137 -29.19 -30.17 4.09
C PHE A 137 -28.69 -31.11 2.98
N ALA A 138 -28.59 -30.60 1.77
CA ALA A 138 -28.09 -31.34 0.62
C ALA A 138 -27.05 -30.58 -0.20
N ILE A 139 -26.30 -31.36 -0.98
CA ILE A 139 -25.36 -30.92 -2.01
C ILE A 139 -25.65 -31.72 -3.27
N LEU A 140 -25.72 -31.06 -4.43
CA LEU A 140 -25.77 -31.76 -5.73
C LEU A 140 -24.41 -32.42 -5.99
N ALA A 141 -24.36 -33.72 -6.23
CA ALA A 141 -23.09 -34.44 -6.44
C ALA A 141 -22.53 -34.16 -7.86
N HIS A 142 -21.19 -34.15 -7.97
CA HIS A 142 -20.40 -34.15 -9.23
C HIS A 142 -21.08 -33.50 -10.45
N VAL A 143 -21.47 -32.23 -10.35
CA VAL A 143 -22.32 -31.54 -11.34
C VAL A 143 -21.66 -31.35 -12.72
N ASP A 144 -20.36 -31.56 -12.82
CA ASP A 144 -19.54 -31.52 -14.03
C ASP A 144 -19.22 -32.91 -14.61
N GLY A 145 -19.79 -33.97 -14.03
CA GLY A 145 -19.64 -35.36 -14.47
C GLY A 145 -20.76 -35.88 -15.37
N PRO A 146 -20.62 -37.11 -15.91
CA PRO A 146 -21.67 -37.77 -16.68
C PRO A 146 -22.83 -38.23 -15.78
N GLY A 147 -24.08 -38.10 -16.26
CA GLY A 147 -25.28 -38.42 -15.48
C GLY A 147 -25.59 -37.43 -14.37
N SER A 148 -24.93 -36.26 -14.39
CA SER A 148 -25.06 -35.21 -13.39
C SER A 148 -26.32 -34.37 -13.56
N PHE A 149 -26.58 -33.51 -12.57
CA PHE A 149 -27.70 -32.57 -12.58
C PHE A 149 -27.71 -31.63 -13.79
N GLU A 150 -26.55 -31.13 -14.22
CA GLU A 150 -26.46 -30.24 -15.38
C GLU A 150 -26.73 -30.97 -16.70
N GLU A 151 -26.32 -32.24 -16.82
CA GLU A 151 -26.54 -33.04 -18.03
C GLU A 151 -27.99 -33.53 -18.14
N ASN A 152 -28.55 -34.05 -17.04
CA ASN A 152 -29.92 -34.58 -17.00
C ASN A 152 -30.97 -33.47 -17.11
N VAL A 153 -30.68 -32.28 -16.58
CA VAL A 153 -31.59 -31.13 -16.60
C VAL A 153 -30.88 -29.90 -17.22
N PRO A 154 -30.60 -29.90 -18.54
CA PRO A 154 -29.79 -28.86 -19.17
C PRO A 154 -30.53 -27.54 -19.35
N ARG A 155 -31.87 -27.56 -19.36
CA ARG A 155 -32.71 -26.37 -19.52
C ARG A 155 -33.07 -25.79 -18.15
N PHE A 156 -32.97 -24.47 -18.01
CA PHE A 156 -33.41 -23.72 -16.82
C PHE A 156 -34.93 -23.57 -16.75
N THR A 157 -35.62 -24.69 -16.54
CA THR A 157 -37.07 -24.74 -16.32
C THR A 157 -37.43 -24.24 -14.91
N PRO A 158 -38.71 -23.88 -14.66
CA PRO A 158 -39.17 -23.59 -13.30
C PRO A 158 -38.82 -24.69 -12.29
N ALA A 159 -38.96 -25.98 -12.67
CA ALA A 159 -38.61 -27.11 -11.81
C ALA A 159 -37.11 -27.14 -11.44
N LYS A 160 -36.21 -26.86 -12.40
CA LYS A 160 -34.76 -26.72 -12.10
C LYS A 160 -34.50 -25.57 -11.13
N LEU A 161 -35.16 -24.44 -11.35
CA LEU A 161 -35.04 -23.28 -10.46
C LEU A 161 -35.59 -23.56 -9.06
N ASP A 162 -36.64 -24.36 -8.92
CA ASP A 162 -37.21 -24.72 -7.63
C ASP A 162 -36.23 -25.57 -6.81
N ILE A 163 -35.47 -26.46 -7.46
CA ILE A 163 -34.34 -27.19 -6.83
C ILE A 163 -33.22 -26.22 -6.45
N LEU A 164 -32.71 -25.44 -7.41
CA LEU A 164 -31.58 -24.53 -7.21
C LEU A 164 -31.87 -23.42 -6.18
N CYS A 165 -33.14 -23.06 -5.99
CA CYS A 165 -33.57 -22.03 -5.04
C CYS A 165 -34.18 -22.62 -3.76
N HIS A 166 -34.03 -23.93 -3.52
CA HIS A 166 -34.51 -24.55 -2.29
C HIS A 166 -33.58 -24.22 -1.11
N GLU A 167 -34.14 -23.96 0.07
CA GLU A 167 -33.38 -23.56 1.27
C GLU A 167 -32.51 -24.69 1.83
N ALA A 168 -32.97 -25.94 1.77
CA ALA A 168 -32.18 -27.11 2.19
C ALA A 168 -31.03 -27.47 1.23
N LEU A 169 -30.97 -26.90 0.02
CA LEU A 169 -29.85 -27.10 -0.89
C LEU A 169 -28.78 -26.05 -0.59
N LEU A 170 -27.63 -26.46 -0.08
CA LEU A 170 -26.58 -25.53 0.36
C LEU A 170 -25.35 -25.50 -0.54
N GLY A 171 -25.20 -26.48 -1.42
CA GLY A 171 -24.06 -26.52 -2.32
C GLY A 171 -24.20 -27.41 -3.54
N PHE A 172 -23.14 -27.42 -4.32
CA PHE A 172 -22.93 -28.36 -5.41
C PHE A 172 -21.45 -28.76 -5.44
N GLU A 173 -21.21 -30.02 -5.78
CA GLU A 173 -19.91 -30.62 -5.87
C GLU A 173 -19.40 -30.61 -7.31
N VAL A 174 -18.12 -30.26 -7.47
CA VAL A 174 -17.40 -30.37 -8.74
C VAL A 174 -16.28 -31.39 -8.60
N ILE A 175 -16.04 -32.16 -9.66
CA ILE A 175 -14.91 -33.08 -9.78
C ILE A 175 -13.60 -32.28 -9.91
N ARG A 176 -13.67 -31.10 -10.54
CA ARG A 176 -12.50 -30.27 -10.85
C ARG A 176 -12.61 -28.84 -10.34
N ALA A 177 -11.60 -28.41 -9.59
CA ALA A 177 -11.47 -27.03 -9.11
C ALA A 177 -11.36 -26.00 -10.25
N ASP A 178 -10.79 -26.39 -11.40
CA ASP A 178 -10.65 -25.56 -12.60
C ASP A 178 -11.86 -25.61 -13.55
N GLY A 179 -12.99 -26.20 -13.12
CA GLY A 179 -14.22 -26.31 -13.92
C GLY A 179 -14.98 -24.99 -14.11
N ASP A 180 -15.81 -24.94 -15.16
CA ASP A 180 -16.53 -23.73 -15.62
C ASP A 180 -17.86 -23.45 -14.88
N ILE A 181 -18.33 -24.37 -14.05
CA ILE A 181 -19.60 -24.26 -13.32
C ILE A 181 -19.34 -23.55 -11.99
N LEU A 182 -19.90 -22.34 -11.84
CA LEU A 182 -19.68 -21.51 -10.66
C LEU A 182 -20.97 -21.16 -9.93
N TYR A 183 -22.11 -21.04 -10.61
CA TYR A 183 -23.37 -20.57 -10.00
C TYR A 183 -23.22 -19.24 -9.23
N THR A 184 -22.37 -18.35 -9.75
CA THR A 184 -22.13 -17.01 -9.19
C THR A 184 -22.34 -15.94 -10.24
N ALA A 185 -22.24 -14.67 -9.86
CA ALA A 185 -22.24 -13.55 -10.81
C ALA A 185 -21.11 -13.61 -11.87
N ASN A 186 -20.05 -14.39 -11.63
CA ASN A 186 -18.90 -14.53 -12.52
C ASN A 186 -18.99 -15.76 -13.44
N ASP A 187 -20.08 -16.52 -13.41
CA ASP A 187 -20.27 -17.69 -14.28
C ASP A 187 -20.32 -17.28 -15.76
N SER A 188 -19.66 -18.05 -16.62
CA SER A 188 -19.61 -17.79 -18.06
C SER A 188 -20.99 -17.97 -18.72
N ASN A 189 -21.84 -18.83 -18.15
CA ASN A 189 -23.20 -19.06 -18.63
C ASN A 189 -24.19 -18.05 -18.03
N ILE A 190 -24.95 -17.37 -18.89
CA ILE A 190 -25.93 -16.35 -18.47
C ILE A 190 -27.10 -16.92 -17.65
N ASP A 191 -27.55 -18.14 -17.93
CA ASP A 191 -28.67 -18.76 -17.23
C ASP A 191 -28.27 -19.16 -15.80
N ARG A 192 -27.04 -19.66 -15.60
CA ARG A 192 -26.49 -19.91 -14.25
C ARG A 192 -26.34 -18.62 -13.45
N ARG A 193 -25.89 -17.53 -14.08
CA ARG A 193 -25.86 -16.20 -13.44
C ARG A 193 -27.26 -15.74 -13.01
N ASN A 194 -28.25 -15.91 -13.88
CA ASN A 194 -29.64 -15.55 -13.59
C ASN A 194 -30.24 -16.42 -12.47
N ALA A 195 -29.97 -17.72 -12.47
CA ALA A 195 -30.39 -18.64 -11.41
C ALA A 195 -29.78 -18.27 -10.05
N ALA A 196 -28.50 -17.92 -10.03
CA ALA A 196 -27.80 -17.44 -8.84
C ALA A 196 -28.45 -16.16 -8.26
N GLY A 197 -28.78 -15.20 -9.13
CA GLY A 197 -29.52 -13.98 -8.73
C GLY A 197 -30.93 -14.29 -8.23
N THR A 198 -31.64 -15.19 -8.91
CA THR A 198 -32.99 -15.62 -8.53
C THR A 198 -33.01 -16.30 -7.17
N ARG A 199 -32.01 -17.14 -6.86
CA ARG A 199 -31.86 -17.76 -5.54
C ARG A 199 -31.74 -16.72 -4.44
N ILE A 200 -30.85 -15.74 -4.62
CA ILE A 200 -30.64 -14.65 -3.65
C ILE A 200 -31.95 -13.89 -3.40
N GLU A 201 -32.69 -13.57 -4.45
CA GLU A 201 -33.97 -12.84 -4.33
C GLU A 201 -35.05 -13.69 -3.64
N ARG A 202 -35.24 -14.94 -4.06
CA ARG A 202 -36.27 -15.84 -3.50
C ARG A 202 -36.03 -16.16 -2.02
N LEU A 203 -34.78 -16.44 -1.66
CA LEU A 203 -34.38 -16.82 -0.30
C LEU A 203 -34.04 -15.60 0.58
N LYS A 204 -34.01 -14.38 0.02
CA LYS A 204 -33.67 -13.13 0.71
C LYS A 204 -32.28 -13.17 1.35
N LEU A 205 -31.31 -13.73 0.62
CA LEU A 205 -29.93 -13.89 1.07
C LEU A 205 -29.14 -12.58 0.90
N GLY A 206 -28.00 -12.51 1.58
CA GLY A 206 -27.01 -11.45 1.41
C GLY A 206 -26.43 -11.44 -0.01
N SER A 207 -25.89 -10.30 -0.43
CA SER A 207 -25.23 -10.18 -1.72
C SER A 207 -24.06 -11.17 -1.80
N ARG A 208 -24.07 -12.07 -2.80
CA ARG A 208 -23.05 -13.11 -3.06
C ARG A 208 -23.10 -14.35 -2.18
N GLN A 209 -24.14 -14.53 -1.36
CA GLN A 209 -24.43 -15.82 -0.71
C GLN A 209 -25.03 -16.81 -1.73
N PHE A 210 -24.17 -17.31 -2.61
CA PHE A 210 -24.49 -18.30 -3.63
C PHE A 210 -24.45 -19.72 -3.02
N LEU A 211 -24.77 -20.74 -3.83
CA LEU A 211 -24.53 -22.13 -3.42
C LEU A 211 -23.03 -22.37 -3.18
N ALA A 212 -22.71 -23.10 -2.12
CA ALA A 212 -21.35 -23.52 -1.83
C ALA A 212 -20.81 -24.41 -2.95
N ARG A 213 -19.67 -24.04 -3.52
CA ARG A 213 -18.94 -24.87 -4.47
C ARG A 213 -17.95 -25.73 -3.70
N VAL A 214 -18.12 -27.05 -3.75
CA VAL A 214 -17.29 -28.00 -3.02
C VAL A 214 -16.61 -28.99 -3.95
N LEU A 215 -15.55 -29.61 -3.47
CA LEU A 215 -14.79 -30.68 -4.08
C LEU A 215 -14.43 -31.70 -2.98
N ASN A 216 -14.95 -32.91 -3.12
CA ASN A 216 -14.66 -34.05 -2.24
C ASN A 216 -13.98 -35.17 -3.05
N SER A 217 -13.65 -36.29 -2.40
CA SER A 217 -12.91 -37.36 -3.05
C SER A 217 -13.74 -38.25 -3.96
N ASP A 218 -15.02 -38.47 -3.63
CA ASP A 218 -15.86 -39.50 -4.25
C ASP A 218 -15.13 -40.87 -4.19
N ALA A 219 -14.60 -41.21 -3.01
CA ALA A 219 -13.67 -42.32 -2.85
C ALA A 219 -14.37 -43.69 -2.80
N HIS A 220 -14.02 -44.58 -3.75
CA HIS A 220 -14.41 -46.01 -3.77
C HIS A 220 -13.32 -46.98 -3.31
N ALA A 221 -12.19 -46.46 -2.83
CA ALA A 221 -11.07 -47.23 -2.29
C ALA A 221 -10.44 -46.47 -1.13
N LEU A 222 -9.86 -47.21 -0.17
CA LEU A 222 -9.36 -46.61 1.06
C LEU A 222 -8.29 -45.53 0.79
N ASN A 223 -7.38 -45.78 -0.16
CA ASN A 223 -6.29 -44.87 -0.50
C ASN A 223 -6.71 -43.58 -1.24
N ALA A 224 -7.99 -43.46 -1.62
CA ALA A 224 -8.53 -42.27 -2.29
C ALA A 224 -9.17 -41.28 -1.30
N VAL A 225 -9.43 -41.69 -0.06
CA VAL A 225 -10.04 -40.85 0.98
C VAL A 225 -9.21 -39.58 1.18
N GLY A 226 -9.87 -38.42 1.16
CA GLY A 226 -9.24 -37.13 1.37
C GLY A 226 -8.45 -36.57 0.18
N ARG A 227 -8.57 -37.19 -1.01
CA ARG A 227 -7.83 -36.84 -2.22
C ARG A 227 -8.75 -36.51 -3.38
N ASN A 228 -8.35 -35.54 -4.20
CA ASN A 228 -9.13 -35.20 -5.40
C ASN A 228 -8.95 -36.23 -6.54
N ALA A 229 -9.67 -36.05 -7.64
CA ALA A 229 -9.59 -36.91 -8.83
C ALA A 229 -8.18 -37.01 -9.47
N ARG A 230 -7.24 -36.12 -9.12
CA ARG A 230 -5.82 -36.18 -9.53
C ARG A 230 -4.93 -36.87 -8.48
N ASN A 231 -5.52 -37.50 -7.47
CA ASN A 231 -4.87 -38.14 -6.33
C ASN A 231 -3.97 -37.18 -5.53
N GLN A 232 -4.37 -35.92 -5.43
CA GLN A 232 -3.69 -34.90 -4.62
C GLN A 232 -4.48 -34.64 -3.35
N ASN A 233 -3.81 -34.34 -2.24
CA ASN A 233 -4.42 -34.00 -0.96
C ASN A 233 -5.05 -32.59 -0.96
N ARG A 234 -5.82 -32.23 -1.99
CA ARG A 234 -6.41 -30.90 -2.20
C ARG A 234 -7.92 -31.01 -2.40
N ILE A 235 -8.65 -31.00 -1.30
CA ILE A 235 -10.13 -31.04 -1.24
C ILE A 235 -10.68 -29.76 -0.60
N THR A 236 -11.93 -29.76 -0.16
CA THR A 236 -12.58 -28.58 0.44
C THR A 236 -12.21 -28.38 1.91
N ARG A 237 -12.07 -27.12 2.31
CA ARG A 237 -11.95 -26.67 3.70
C ARG A 237 -13.15 -25.85 4.13
N TYR A 238 -13.56 -26.05 5.38
CA TYR A 238 -14.71 -25.42 5.99
C TYR A 238 -14.28 -24.66 7.25
N LYS A 239 -14.66 -23.38 7.35
CA LYS A 239 -14.29 -22.48 8.45
C LYS A 239 -15.33 -22.54 9.57
N MET A 240 -14.91 -22.95 10.75
CA MET A 240 -15.73 -23.03 11.97
C MET A 240 -14.83 -22.97 13.20
N GLU A 241 -15.37 -22.76 14.40
CA GLU A 241 -14.58 -22.79 15.63
C GLU A 241 -14.24 -24.23 16.03
N ARG A 242 -15.23 -25.13 15.96
CA ARG A 242 -15.05 -26.57 16.18
C ARG A 242 -15.87 -27.36 15.18
N PRO A 243 -15.37 -28.53 14.71
CA PRO A 243 -16.15 -29.46 13.92
C PRO A 243 -17.51 -29.77 14.56
N SER A 244 -18.60 -29.36 13.91
CA SER A 244 -19.97 -29.69 14.31
C SER A 244 -20.90 -29.65 13.09
N PHE A 245 -22.06 -30.32 13.18
CA PHE A 245 -23.06 -30.29 12.12
C PHE A 245 -23.57 -28.86 11.85
N ASP A 246 -23.90 -28.11 12.90
CA ASP A 246 -24.36 -26.72 12.77
C ASP A 246 -23.25 -25.79 12.25
N GLY A 247 -21.99 -26.00 12.67
CA GLY A 247 -20.85 -25.26 12.14
C GLY A 247 -20.61 -25.52 10.65
N LEU A 248 -20.77 -26.77 10.20
CA LEU A 248 -20.70 -27.13 8.78
C LEU A 248 -21.85 -26.53 7.98
N ARG A 249 -23.07 -26.60 8.50
CA ARG A 249 -24.26 -25.98 7.89
C ARG A 249 -24.07 -24.48 7.72
N LEU A 250 -23.65 -23.78 8.79
CA LEU A 250 -23.34 -22.35 8.74
C LEU A 250 -22.22 -22.05 7.75
N ALA A 251 -21.18 -22.88 7.68
CA ALA A 251 -20.10 -22.70 6.72
C ALA A 251 -20.60 -22.77 5.27
N LEU A 252 -21.53 -23.67 4.97
CA LEU A 252 -22.15 -23.79 3.64
C LEU A 252 -23.13 -22.64 3.35
N ASP A 253 -23.88 -22.16 4.35
CA ASP A 253 -24.74 -20.96 4.22
C ASP A 253 -23.91 -19.70 3.93
N GLU A 254 -22.75 -19.56 4.58
CA GLU A 254 -21.82 -18.44 4.46
C GLU A 254 -20.60 -18.79 3.58
N ALA A 255 -20.84 -19.56 2.52
CA ALA A 255 -19.78 -20.18 1.70
C ALA A 255 -18.78 -19.19 1.09
N ASP A 256 -19.19 -17.95 0.81
CA ASP A 256 -18.31 -16.92 0.26
C ASP A 256 -17.15 -16.56 1.20
N THR A 257 -17.24 -16.85 2.50
CA THR A 257 -16.18 -16.59 3.49
C THR A 257 -15.73 -17.84 4.25
N ARG A 258 -16.57 -18.87 4.33
CA ARG A 258 -16.30 -20.08 5.13
C ARG A 258 -15.97 -21.33 4.34
N VAL A 259 -16.14 -21.36 3.01
CA VAL A 259 -15.82 -22.53 2.18
C VAL A 259 -14.69 -22.20 1.20
N ARG A 260 -13.63 -23.00 1.19
CA ARG A 260 -12.49 -22.83 0.26
C ARG A 260 -12.04 -24.14 -0.31
N ILE A 261 -11.82 -24.18 -1.62
CA ILE A 261 -11.04 -25.24 -2.24
C ILE A 261 -9.56 -24.89 -2.03
N GLU A 262 -8.74 -25.84 -1.59
CA GLU A 262 -7.35 -25.59 -1.17
C GLU A 262 -6.47 -24.87 -2.22
N ASP A 263 -6.81 -24.97 -3.50
CA ASP A 263 -6.11 -24.26 -4.58
C ASP A 263 -6.28 -22.73 -4.55
N GLU A 264 -7.24 -22.21 -3.78
CA GLU A 264 -7.64 -20.79 -3.76
C GLU A 264 -7.19 -20.03 -2.49
N VAL A 265 -6.48 -20.68 -1.55
CA VAL A 265 -6.08 -20.06 -0.28
C VAL A 265 -4.91 -19.07 -0.49
N PRO A 266 -5.02 -17.80 -0.03
CA PRO A 266 -3.96 -16.81 -0.17
C PRO A 266 -2.62 -17.24 0.45
N ARG A 267 -1.51 -16.78 -0.16
CA ARG A 267 -0.17 -16.86 0.42
C ARG A 267 -0.08 -15.87 1.60
N SER A 268 0.65 -16.27 2.64
CA SER A 268 0.79 -15.62 3.94
C SER A 268 0.68 -14.10 3.96
N VAL A 269 -0.01 -13.59 4.98
CA VAL A 269 -0.15 -12.16 5.27
C VAL A 269 0.41 -11.89 6.68
N PRO A 270 0.97 -10.71 6.93
CA PRO A 270 1.37 -10.33 8.28
C PRO A 270 0.13 -10.20 9.16
N ILE A 271 0.23 -10.65 10.41
CA ILE A 271 -0.88 -10.63 11.37
C ILE A 271 -0.41 -10.16 12.74
N VAL A 272 -1.29 -9.45 13.45
CA VAL A 272 -1.23 -9.34 14.91
C VAL A 272 -1.75 -10.65 15.47
N GLU A 273 -0.86 -11.45 16.06
CA GLU A 273 -1.22 -12.72 16.67
C GLU A 273 -1.97 -12.49 17.99
N GLY A 274 -1.53 -11.55 18.81
CA GLY A 274 -2.26 -11.24 20.03
C GLY A 274 -1.72 -10.05 20.79
N VAL A 275 -2.43 -9.71 21.86
CA VAL A 275 -2.05 -8.63 22.78
C VAL A 275 -2.33 -9.07 24.21
N SER A 276 -1.41 -8.71 25.11
CA SER A 276 -1.55 -8.88 26.55
C SER A 276 -1.43 -7.54 27.25
N PHE A 277 -2.23 -7.36 28.31
CA PHE A 277 -2.32 -6.13 29.09
C PHE A 277 -2.00 -6.42 30.56
N GLU A 278 -1.11 -5.63 31.15
CA GLU A 278 -0.79 -5.67 32.57
C GLU A 278 -1.00 -4.27 33.17
N GLY A 279 -1.72 -4.18 34.29
CA GLY A 279 -2.11 -2.92 34.92
C GLY A 279 -3.30 -2.21 34.24
N GLY A 280 -3.78 -1.14 34.88
CA GLY A 280 -4.90 -0.32 34.38
C GLY A 280 -6.24 -1.06 34.31
N PHE A 281 -7.12 -0.60 33.41
CA PHE A 281 -8.49 -1.11 33.31
C PHE A 281 -8.61 -2.48 32.63
N LEU A 282 -7.61 -2.88 31.83
CA LEU A 282 -7.57 -4.16 31.11
C LEU A 282 -6.63 -5.18 31.77
N ASP A 283 -6.30 -4.98 33.04
CA ASP A 283 -5.33 -5.79 33.77
C ASP A 283 -5.60 -7.31 33.66
N GLY A 284 -4.54 -8.07 33.39
CA GLY A 284 -4.55 -9.51 33.22
C GLY A 284 -5.32 -10.02 32.00
N GLN A 285 -5.86 -9.14 31.15
CA GLN A 285 -6.59 -9.54 29.95
C GLN A 285 -5.61 -9.86 28.81
N THR A 286 -5.97 -10.85 28.00
CA THR A 286 -5.20 -11.25 26.81
C THR A 286 -6.14 -11.64 25.68
N ILE A 287 -5.83 -11.18 24.47
CA ILE A 287 -6.60 -11.44 23.26
C ILE A 287 -5.67 -12.12 22.25
N HIS A 288 -6.01 -13.35 21.86
CA HIS A 288 -5.45 -14.03 20.68
C HIS A 288 -6.36 -13.73 19.50
N PHE A 289 -5.87 -12.98 18.51
CA PHE A 289 -6.69 -12.49 17.40
C PHE A 289 -6.84 -13.56 16.30
N SER A 290 -7.98 -13.56 15.61
CA SER A 290 -8.13 -14.31 14.36
C SER A 290 -7.24 -13.72 13.26
N ALA A 291 -6.71 -14.57 12.38
CA ALA A 291 -5.99 -14.15 11.17
C ALA A 291 -6.88 -13.46 10.11
N ASN A 292 -8.21 -13.56 10.25
CA ASN A 292 -9.20 -12.93 9.37
C ASN A 292 -9.87 -11.73 10.07
N LEU A 293 -11.17 -11.78 10.36
CA LEU A 293 -11.91 -10.70 11.02
C LEU A 293 -12.10 -10.99 12.53
N THR A 294 -11.58 -10.09 13.37
CA THR A 294 -11.91 -10.04 14.79
C THR A 294 -12.78 -8.82 15.10
N CYS A 295 -13.91 -9.02 15.78
CA CYS A 295 -14.75 -7.94 16.28
C CYS A 295 -14.69 -7.87 17.81
N ILE A 296 -14.22 -6.75 18.35
CA ILE A 296 -14.26 -6.46 19.79
C ILE A 296 -15.56 -5.70 20.07
N VAL A 297 -16.43 -6.31 20.86
CA VAL A 297 -17.77 -5.78 21.18
C VAL A 297 -17.95 -5.62 22.69
N GLY A 298 -18.89 -4.76 23.10
CA GLY A 298 -19.11 -4.46 24.52
C GLY A 298 -19.91 -3.19 24.73
N GLY A 299 -20.46 -3.02 25.94
CA GLY A 299 -21.23 -1.83 26.32
C GLY A 299 -20.39 -0.53 26.33
N ARG A 300 -21.03 0.62 26.50
CA ARG A 300 -20.30 1.88 26.72
C ARG A 300 -19.42 1.77 27.97
N GLY A 301 -18.18 2.25 27.89
CA GLY A 301 -17.21 2.17 28.99
C GLY A 301 -16.57 0.79 29.20
N SER A 302 -16.79 -0.19 28.32
CA SER A 302 -16.23 -1.55 28.48
C SER A 302 -14.74 -1.70 28.12
N GLY A 303 -14.02 -0.61 27.85
CA GLY A 303 -12.58 -0.66 27.52
C GLY A 303 -12.23 -0.97 26.06
N LYS A 304 -13.20 -0.97 25.13
CA LYS A 304 -12.94 -1.32 23.72
C LYS A 304 -11.96 -0.36 23.03
N SER A 305 -12.20 0.95 23.12
CA SER A 305 -11.30 1.96 22.55
C SER A 305 -9.94 1.94 23.24
N THR A 306 -9.88 1.61 24.54
CA THR A 306 -8.60 1.41 25.25
C THR A 306 -7.83 0.24 24.66
N ALA A 307 -8.49 -0.91 24.42
CA ALA A 307 -7.86 -2.07 23.80
C ALA A 307 -7.39 -1.77 22.36
N PHE A 308 -8.18 -1.02 21.58
CA PHE A 308 -7.79 -0.54 20.25
C PHE A 308 -6.55 0.35 20.30
N GLU A 309 -6.54 1.36 21.17
CA GLU A 309 -5.43 2.30 21.27
C GLU A 309 -4.15 1.60 21.70
N ALA A 310 -4.24 0.66 22.64
CA ALA A 310 -3.10 -0.11 23.10
C ALA A 310 -2.44 -0.92 21.98
N VAL A 311 -3.23 -1.56 21.11
CA VAL A 311 -2.71 -2.26 19.92
C VAL A 311 -2.14 -1.25 18.91
N ARG A 312 -2.85 -0.14 18.64
CA ARG A 312 -2.43 0.90 17.70
C ARG A 312 -1.06 1.49 18.05
N LEU A 313 -0.80 1.79 19.33
CA LEU A 313 0.44 2.43 19.79
C LEU A 313 1.68 1.55 19.72
N LEU A 314 1.50 0.26 19.40
CA LEU A 314 2.57 -0.71 19.20
C LEU A 314 2.86 -0.98 17.71
N GLY A 315 2.15 -0.35 16.78
CA GLY A 315 2.43 -0.44 15.33
C GLY A 315 3.14 0.79 14.76
N ASP A 316 3.43 0.74 13.44
CA ASP A 316 4.19 1.77 12.69
C ASP A 316 3.54 3.13 12.52
N TYR A 317 2.27 3.27 12.90
CA TYR A 317 1.62 4.58 12.82
C TYR A 317 2.19 5.46 13.93
N GLY A 318 2.99 6.43 13.49
CA GLY A 318 3.88 7.28 14.28
C GLY A 318 3.30 7.83 15.59
N PRO A 319 4.18 8.40 16.45
CA PRO A 319 3.80 8.84 17.77
C PRO A 319 2.56 9.71 17.65
N PRO A 320 1.53 9.49 18.51
CA PRO A 320 0.41 10.41 18.58
C PRO A 320 0.93 11.86 18.69
N GLU A 321 0.03 12.82 18.51
CA GLU A 321 0.04 13.93 19.46
C GLU A 321 -0.17 13.28 20.85
N VAL A 322 0.94 12.78 21.44
CA VAL A 322 1.01 11.99 22.67
C VAL A 322 0.71 12.97 23.77
N GLY A 323 -0.46 12.84 24.41
CA GLY A 323 -0.73 13.68 25.57
C GLY A 323 -2.08 13.54 26.26
N SER A 324 -3.03 12.71 25.81
CA SER A 324 -4.33 12.63 26.51
C SER A 324 -4.82 11.25 26.90
N VAL A 325 -4.37 10.16 26.25
CA VAL A 325 -4.90 8.81 26.51
C VAL A 325 -3.99 7.99 27.44
N ILE A 326 -2.67 8.15 27.30
CA ILE A 326 -1.67 7.40 28.10
C ILE A 326 -1.68 7.86 29.56
N ASP A 327 -1.95 9.14 29.83
CA ASP A 327 -1.95 9.72 31.19
C ASP A 327 -3.18 9.38 32.04
N SER A 328 -4.02 8.44 31.59
CA SER A 328 -5.23 8.00 32.31
C SER A 328 -4.95 6.79 33.20
N ASP A 329 -5.66 6.67 34.33
CA ASP A 329 -5.66 5.48 35.19
C ASP A 329 -6.26 4.24 34.48
N VAL A 330 -6.95 4.46 33.36
CA VAL A 330 -7.54 3.40 32.53
C VAL A 330 -6.47 2.68 31.69
N TRP A 331 -5.33 3.33 31.44
CA TRP A 331 -4.28 2.81 30.55
C TRP A 331 -3.44 1.70 31.21
N PRO A 332 -3.10 0.60 30.51
CA PRO A 332 -2.24 -0.45 31.06
C PRO A 332 -0.81 0.03 31.36
N ASP A 333 -0.20 -0.51 32.41
CA ASP A 333 1.18 -0.21 32.80
C ASP A 333 2.18 -0.83 31.81
N LEU A 334 1.87 -2.01 31.28
CA LEU A 334 2.63 -2.70 30.23
C LEU A 334 1.66 -3.30 29.20
N VAL A 335 1.98 -3.10 27.92
CA VAL A 335 1.29 -3.77 26.81
C VAL A 335 2.33 -4.53 25.99
N ALA A 336 2.07 -5.81 25.73
CA ALA A 336 2.88 -6.62 24.84
C ALA A 336 2.06 -7.15 23.66
N LEU A 337 2.53 -6.86 22.45
CA LEU A 337 1.96 -7.26 21.16
C LEU A 337 2.79 -8.39 20.55
N PHE A 338 2.12 -9.47 20.20
CA PHE A 338 2.67 -10.58 19.45
C PHE A 338 2.26 -10.40 18.00
N TYR A 339 3.22 -10.33 17.08
CA TYR A 339 2.93 -10.21 15.66
C TYR A 339 3.72 -11.25 14.86
N ARG A 340 3.20 -11.60 13.70
CA ARG A 340 3.82 -12.52 12.77
C ARG A 340 4.06 -11.81 11.44
N ASP A 341 5.29 -11.87 10.95
CA ASP A 341 5.66 -11.25 9.69
C ASP A 341 5.31 -12.12 8.47
N GLU A 342 5.62 -11.61 7.27
CA GLU A 342 5.36 -12.30 6.00
C GLU A 342 6.14 -13.62 5.85
N THR A 343 7.24 -13.78 6.62
CA THR A 343 8.08 -14.99 6.65
C THR A 343 7.62 -16.02 7.67
N HIS A 344 6.50 -15.77 8.36
CA HIS A 344 5.95 -16.55 9.47
C HIS A 344 6.77 -16.53 10.76
N GLN A 345 7.74 -15.64 10.88
CA GLN A 345 8.46 -15.45 12.13
C GLN A 345 7.57 -14.63 13.08
N THR A 346 7.51 -15.08 14.33
CA THR A 346 6.78 -14.37 15.41
C THR A 346 7.75 -13.46 16.13
N HIS A 347 7.30 -12.25 16.43
CA HIS A 347 8.05 -11.23 17.13
C HIS A 347 7.17 -10.60 18.22
N ILE A 348 7.80 -10.06 19.27
CA ILE A 348 7.13 -9.47 20.42
C ILE A 348 7.57 -8.01 20.57
N LEU A 349 6.62 -7.09 20.49
CA LEU A 349 6.84 -5.67 20.83
C LEU A 349 6.21 -5.38 22.19
N SER A 350 6.91 -4.63 23.03
CA SER A 350 6.39 -4.21 24.32
C SER A 350 6.53 -2.71 24.52
N ARG A 351 5.62 -2.14 25.30
CA ARG A 351 5.65 -0.74 25.69
C ARG A 351 5.12 -0.57 27.11
N ALA A 352 5.96 -0.03 27.98
CA ALA A 352 5.54 0.48 29.27
C ALA A 352 4.81 1.82 29.11
N LYS A 353 3.93 2.19 30.04
CA LYS A 353 3.12 3.42 30.03
C LYS A 353 3.93 4.67 29.63
N ASP A 354 5.08 4.87 30.28
CA ASP A 354 5.99 6.01 30.03
C ASP A 354 7.26 5.61 29.25
N GLY A 355 7.29 4.41 28.69
CA GLY A 355 8.44 3.83 28.00
C GLY A 355 8.42 4.01 26.47
N ALA A 356 9.58 3.78 25.86
CA ALA A 356 9.68 3.60 24.41
C ALA A 356 9.14 2.23 23.99
N LEU A 357 8.90 2.08 22.69
CA LEU A 357 8.60 0.79 22.09
C LEU A 357 9.88 -0.04 22.03
N GLU A 358 9.84 -1.27 22.52
CA GLU A 358 10.98 -2.18 22.57
C GLU A 358 10.62 -3.52 21.92
N ASN A 359 11.54 -4.06 21.13
CA ASN A 359 11.44 -5.44 20.65
C ASN A 359 11.99 -6.37 21.73
N VAL A 360 11.16 -7.27 22.24
CA VAL A 360 11.51 -8.16 23.35
C VAL A 360 12.44 -9.29 22.91
N ASP A 361 12.33 -9.74 21.66
CA ASP A 361 13.13 -10.84 21.13
C ASP A 361 14.56 -10.40 20.80
N ASP A 362 14.72 -9.16 20.34
CA ASP A 362 16.02 -8.54 20.08
C ASP A 362 15.99 -7.05 20.48
N PRO A 363 16.25 -6.72 21.76
CA PRO A 363 16.19 -5.34 22.24
C PRO A 363 17.24 -4.39 21.63
N ILE A 364 18.27 -4.91 20.97
CA ILE A 364 19.41 -4.12 20.48
C ILE A 364 19.32 -3.88 18.96
N LEU A 365 18.99 -4.92 18.19
CA LEU A 365 18.95 -4.88 16.72
C LEU A 365 17.55 -5.19 16.15
N GLY A 366 16.61 -5.60 17.00
CA GLY A 366 15.26 -5.97 16.58
C GLY A 366 14.48 -4.79 16.05
N SER A 367 13.75 -5.03 14.96
CA SER A 367 12.83 -4.04 14.42
C SER A 367 11.74 -3.74 15.46
N VAL A 368 11.58 -2.46 15.80
CA VAL A 368 10.40 -1.95 16.52
C VAL A 368 9.27 -1.56 15.56
N SER A 369 9.45 -1.87 14.28
CA SER A 369 8.54 -1.48 13.21
C SER A 369 7.68 -2.67 12.78
N PHE A 370 6.36 -2.50 12.86
CA PHE A 370 5.35 -3.43 12.40
C PHE A 370 4.27 -2.71 11.56
N PRO A 371 4.16 -3.03 10.26
CA PRO A 371 3.25 -2.32 9.38
C PRO A 371 1.81 -2.71 9.70
N MET A 372 1.05 -1.77 10.27
CA MET A 372 -0.36 -1.92 10.58
C MET A 372 -1.09 -0.62 10.25
N GLU A 373 -2.21 -0.71 9.54
CA GLU A 373 -3.07 0.45 9.32
C GLU A 373 -4.05 0.60 10.47
N SER A 374 -4.20 1.81 10.99
CA SER A 374 -5.11 2.09 12.10
C SER A 374 -5.96 3.34 11.83
N TYR A 375 -7.24 3.26 12.21
CA TYR A 375 -8.17 4.38 12.07
C TYR A 375 -8.99 4.57 13.33
N ARG A 376 -8.83 5.74 13.96
CA ARG A 376 -9.57 6.13 15.16
C ARG A 376 -11.02 6.47 14.87
N GLN A 377 -11.83 6.39 15.91
CA GLN A 377 -13.19 6.92 15.92
C GLN A 377 -13.18 8.40 15.47
N GLY A 378 -13.95 8.71 14.42
CA GLY A 378 -14.06 10.08 13.88
C GLY A 378 -12.87 10.57 13.04
N GLU A 379 -11.84 9.76 12.80
CA GLU A 379 -10.70 10.14 11.95
C GLU A 379 -11.14 10.37 10.49
N THR A 380 -12.01 9.51 9.96
CA THR A 380 -12.62 9.67 8.63
C THR A 380 -13.47 10.95 8.52
N ASN A 381 -14.10 11.38 9.62
CA ASN A 381 -14.83 12.65 9.69
C ASN A 381 -13.87 13.84 9.58
N THR A 382 -12.74 13.76 10.29
CA THR A 382 -11.70 14.79 10.27
C THR A 382 -11.09 14.92 8.88
N ILE A 383 -10.79 13.80 8.23
CA ILE A 383 -10.31 13.75 6.85
C ILE A 383 -11.37 14.33 5.89
N SER A 384 -12.64 13.94 6.04
CA SER A 384 -13.74 14.46 5.20
C SER A 384 -13.87 15.97 5.31
N LYS A 385 -13.78 16.53 6.52
CA LYS A 385 -13.81 17.99 6.74
C LYS A 385 -12.60 18.68 6.12
N LYS A 386 -11.37 18.18 6.37
CA LYS A 386 -10.15 18.75 5.79
C LYS A 386 -10.16 18.70 4.25
N ALA A 387 -10.66 17.60 3.67
CA ALA A 387 -10.78 17.41 2.23
C ALA A 387 -11.76 18.37 1.52
N GLN A 388 -12.68 19.01 2.26
CA GLN A 388 -13.56 20.03 1.68
C GLN A 388 -12.77 21.28 1.29
N ASP A 389 -11.82 21.68 2.12
CA ASP A 389 -11.05 22.92 1.96
C ASP A 389 -9.69 22.66 1.28
N ASP A 390 -9.07 21.50 1.52
CA ASP A 390 -7.74 21.15 1.03
C ASP A 390 -7.72 19.81 0.25
N PRO A 391 -7.56 19.83 -1.09
CA PRO A 391 -7.40 18.63 -1.90
C PRO A 391 -6.20 17.76 -1.51
N LEU A 392 -5.13 18.34 -0.92
CA LEU A 392 -3.97 17.57 -0.47
C LEU A 392 -4.31 16.66 0.70
N ALA A 393 -5.25 17.05 1.58
CA ALA A 393 -5.68 16.18 2.68
C ALA A 393 -6.31 14.89 2.17
N LEU A 394 -7.14 14.98 1.11
CA LEU A 394 -7.72 13.78 0.46
C LEU A 394 -6.64 12.96 -0.25
N LEU A 395 -5.71 13.63 -0.96
CA LEU A 395 -4.62 12.96 -1.65
C LEU A 395 -3.73 12.17 -0.67
N THR A 396 -3.33 12.80 0.42
CA THR A 396 -2.50 12.19 1.48
C THR A 396 -3.19 10.96 2.06
N PHE A 397 -4.51 11.04 2.28
CA PHE A 397 -5.28 9.86 2.71
C PHE A 397 -5.28 8.76 1.65
N LEU A 398 -5.49 9.07 0.38
CA LEU A 398 -5.51 8.08 -0.70
C LEU A 398 -4.14 7.45 -0.96
N ASP A 399 -3.07 8.23 -0.83
CA ASP A 399 -1.69 7.72 -0.96
C ASP A 399 -1.39 6.68 0.11
N ARG A 400 -1.94 6.79 1.34
CA ARG A 400 -1.81 5.73 2.37
C ARG A 400 -2.42 4.40 1.95
N LEU A 401 -3.36 4.39 1.00
CA LEU A 401 -4.06 3.18 0.56
C LEU A 401 -3.33 2.44 -0.56
N VAL A 402 -2.22 2.99 -1.07
CA VAL A 402 -1.45 2.45 -2.20
C VAL A 402 0.04 2.55 -1.93
N SER A 403 0.81 1.53 -2.33
CA SER A 403 2.28 1.55 -2.19
C SER A 403 2.92 2.55 -3.17
N ILE A 404 3.01 3.82 -2.77
CA ILE A 404 3.46 4.93 -3.63
C ILE A 404 4.69 5.67 -3.10
N ASP A 405 5.02 5.53 -1.82
CA ASP A 405 6.06 6.30 -1.12
C ASP A 405 7.40 6.26 -1.84
N THR A 406 7.87 5.05 -2.21
CA THR A 406 9.14 4.88 -2.95
C THR A 406 9.20 5.67 -4.27
N ALA A 407 8.08 5.81 -4.98
CA ALA A 407 8.02 6.56 -6.22
C ALA A 407 8.02 8.07 -5.97
N ILE A 408 7.38 8.53 -4.89
CA ILE A 408 7.40 9.92 -4.44
C ILE A 408 8.81 10.31 -3.99
N GLU A 409 9.44 9.50 -3.14
CA GLU A 409 10.82 9.68 -2.66
C GLU A 409 11.83 9.75 -3.82
N THR A 410 11.65 8.92 -4.84
CA THR A 410 12.50 8.96 -6.04
C THR A 410 12.37 10.29 -6.79
N GLU A 411 11.16 10.84 -6.91
CA GLU A 411 10.97 12.18 -7.51
C GLU A 411 11.58 13.28 -6.62
N ASP A 412 11.35 13.22 -5.31
CA ASP A 412 11.83 14.20 -4.34
C ASP A 412 13.37 14.24 -4.24
N ALA A 413 14.03 13.08 -4.39
CA ALA A 413 15.50 13.02 -4.50
C ALA A 413 16.00 13.82 -5.71
N VAL A 414 15.35 13.69 -6.87
CA VAL A 414 15.72 14.45 -8.08
C VAL A 414 15.44 15.95 -7.89
N ARG A 415 14.34 16.32 -7.22
CA ARG A 415 14.04 17.72 -6.87
C ARG A 415 15.12 18.33 -5.96
N THR A 416 15.59 17.56 -4.98
CA THR A 416 16.67 17.96 -4.08
C THR A 416 17.96 18.20 -4.85
N GLU A 417 18.35 17.28 -5.74
CA GLU A 417 19.54 17.45 -6.58
C GLU A 417 19.42 18.67 -7.53
N LEU A 418 18.23 18.96 -8.06
CA LEU A 418 17.98 20.17 -8.88
C LEU A 418 18.13 21.46 -8.05
N ASN A 419 17.64 21.47 -6.81
CA ASN A 419 17.80 22.61 -5.91
C ASN A 419 19.28 22.85 -5.55
N GLU A 420 20.04 21.79 -5.28
CA GLU A 420 21.49 21.88 -5.00
C GLU A 420 22.32 22.34 -6.21
N LEU A 421 21.91 21.98 -7.43
CA LEU A 421 22.57 22.38 -8.68
C LEU A 421 22.34 23.86 -9.04
N THR A 422 21.23 24.45 -8.57
CA THR A 422 20.79 25.79 -8.99
C THR A 422 21.79 26.91 -8.62
N PRO A 423 22.34 26.99 -7.38
CA PRO A 423 23.36 27.99 -7.03
C PRO A 423 24.62 27.93 -7.90
N GLU A 424 25.08 26.73 -8.26
CA GLU A 424 26.26 26.55 -9.12
C GLU A 424 26.01 27.06 -10.54
N LEU A 425 24.82 26.81 -11.07
CA LEU A 425 24.38 27.31 -12.37
C LEU A 425 24.28 28.84 -12.40
N VAL A 426 23.69 29.45 -11.36
CA VAL A 426 23.61 30.92 -11.24
C VAL A 426 25.02 31.52 -11.26
N LYS A 427 25.96 30.95 -10.49
CA LYS A 427 27.36 31.38 -10.46
C LYS A 427 28.04 31.25 -11.83
N ALA A 428 27.88 30.10 -12.50
CA ALA A 428 28.47 29.86 -13.82
C ALA A 428 27.90 30.82 -14.89
N ARG A 429 26.58 31.04 -14.90
CA ARG A 429 25.91 31.99 -15.80
C ARG A 429 26.38 33.41 -15.60
N LYS A 430 26.50 33.86 -14.35
CA LYS A 430 27.03 35.19 -14.02
C LYS A 430 28.44 35.39 -14.58
N ASN A 431 29.34 34.42 -14.38
CA ASN A 431 30.70 34.50 -14.92
C ASN A 431 30.74 34.53 -16.46
N VAL A 432 29.91 33.73 -17.13
CA VAL A 432 29.83 33.73 -18.60
C VAL A 432 29.23 35.04 -19.13
N ALA A 433 28.27 35.64 -18.43
CA ALA A 433 27.66 36.92 -18.80
C ALA A 433 28.64 38.12 -18.74
N GLU A 434 29.73 38.02 -17.97
CA GLU A 434 30.79 39.05 -17.93
C GLU A 434 31.70 39.04 -19.17
N ILE A 435 31.72 37.94 -19.93
CA ILE A 435 32.64 37.74 -21.08
C ILE A 435 32.48 38.83 -22.15
N PRO A 436 31.27 39.16 -22.66
CA PRO A 436 31.13 40.16 -23.72
C PRO A 436 31.56 41.57 -23.29
N GLY A 437 31.42 41.91 -22.00
CA GLY A 437 31.92 43.18 -21.45
C GLY A 437 33.45 43.21 -21.43
N CYS A 438 34.05 42.13 -20.92
CA CYS A 438 35.50 41.97 -20.89
C CYS A 438 36.12 41.96 -22.30
N GLU A 439 35.45 41.37 -23.30
CA GLU A 439 35.88 41.36 -24.71
C GLU A 439 35.82 42.76 -25.34
N ARG A 440 34.77 43.54 -25.05
CA ARG A 440 34.65 44.94 -25.50
C ARG A 440 35.76 45.81 -24.93
N ASP A 441 35.99 45.72 -23.63
CA ASP A 441 37.05 46.48 -22.95
C ASP A 441 38.43 46.09 -23.48
N LEU A 442 38.68 44.79 -23.69
CA LEU A 442 39.92 44.30 -24.27
C LEU A 442 40.12 44.83 -25.70
N THR A 443 39.07 44.87 -26.51
CA THR A 443 39.11 45.39 -27.89
C THR A 443 39.43 46.89 -27.91
N LEU A 444 38.80 47.67 -27.03
CA LEU A 444 39.08 49.10 -26.86
C LEU A 444 40.54 49.34 -26.48
N LYS A 445 41.04 48.61 -25.48
CA LYS A 445 42.42 48.74 -24.99
C LYS A 445 43.44 48.30 -26.04
N ARG A 446 43.21 47.20 -26.75
CA ARG A 446 44.01 46.78 -27.91
C ARG A 446 44.05 47.85 -29.00
N GLY A 447 42.92 48.45 -29.32
CA GLY A 447 42.84 49.55 -30.29
C GLY A 447 43.65 50.79 -29.86
N GLN A 448 43.64 51.12 -28.56
CA GLN A 448 44.45 52.21 -27.99
C GLN A 448 45.96 51.90 -28.08
N VAL A 449 46.36 50.67 -27.79
CA VAL A 449 47.75 50.21 -27.91
C VAL A 449 48.23 50.24 -29.37
N GLU A 450 47.39 49.82 -30.33
CA GLU A 450 47.75 49.84 -31.76
C GLU A 450 47.85 51.26 -32.34
N ARG A 451 47.04 52.21 -31.88
CA ARG A 451 47.19 53.63 -32.25
C ARG A 451 48.54 54.19 -31.75
N LEU A 452 48.89 53.88 -30.51
CA LEU A 452 50.18 54.30 -29.93
C LEU A 452 51.39 53.70 -30.67
N LYS A 453 51.26 52.50 -31.26
CA LYS A 453 52.32 51.93 -32.12
C LYS A 453 52.53 52.72 -33.40
N LYS A 454 51.46 53.25 -34.00
CA LYS A 454 51.52 54.03 -35.26
C LYS A 454 52.07 55.46 -35.05
N ASP A 455 51.82 56.06 -33.90
CA ASP A 455 52.07 57.50 -33.66
C ASP A 455 53.47 57.86 -33.10
N ARG A 456 54.44 56.92 -33.19
CA ARG A 456 55.87 56.97 -32.75
C ARG A 456 56.14 56.19 -31.46
N GLY A 457 56.89 55.09 -31.55
CA GLY A 457 57.37 54.32 -30.39
C GLY A 457 57.21 52.79 -30.49
N GLU A 458 57.01 52.23 -31.68
CA GLU A 458 56.73 50.80 -31.90
C GLU A 458 57.75 49.86 -31.22
N GLU A 459 59.05 50.17 -31.26
CA GLU A 459 60.08 49.35 -30.61
C GLU A 459 60.00 49.35 -29.08
N ILE A 460 59.71 50.50 -28.46
CA ILE A 460 59.55 50.59 -26.99
C ILE A 460 58.27 49.90 -26.55
N ILE A 461 57.17 50.07 -27.29
CA ILE A 461 55.90 49.40 -26.99
C ILE A 461 56.05 47.89 -27.14
N LYS A 462 56.75 47.39 -28.17
CA LYS A 462 57.05 45.95 -28.32
C LYS A 462 57.90 45.39 -27.18
N LEU A 463 58.95 46.11 -26.77
CA LEU A 463 59.80 45.71 -25.63
C LEU A 463 59.03 45.74 -24.31
N GLN A 464 58.19 46.76 -24.09
CA GLN A 464 57.35 46.90 -22.90
C GLN A 464 56.23 45.84 -22.85
N GLN A 465 55.58 45.55 -23.98
CA GLN A 465 54.63 44.45 -24.11
C GLN A 465 55.30 43.11 -23.79
N ARG A 466 56.48 42.85 -24.37
CA ARG A 466 57.24 41.63 -24.10
C ARG A 466 57.59 41.50 -22.61
N LEU A 467 58.13 42.56 -22.02
CA LEU A 467 58.48 42.58 -20.59
C LEU A 467 57.25 42.34 -19.70
N GLU A 468 56.13 42.99 -19.97
CA GLU A 468 54.91 42.84 -19.17
C GLU A 468 54.26 41.44 -19.35
N THR A 469 54.32 40.88 -20.56
CA THR A 469 53.84 39.52 -20.86
C THR A 469 54.70 38.47 -20.14
N GLU A 470 56.03 38.62 -20.16
CA GLU A 470 56.97 37.75 -19.45
C GLU A 470 56.78 37.86 -17.92
N ARG A 471 56.70 39.10 -17.40
CA ARG A 471 56.47 39.39 -15.97
C ARG A 471 55.19 38.75 -15.45
N ARG A 472 54.12 38.78 -16.23
CA ARG A 472 52.82 38.17 -15.89
C ARG A 472 52.83 36.66 -15.99
N THR A 473 53.42 36.12 -17.04
CA THR A 473 53.56 34.67 -17.19
C THR A 473 54.28 34.10 -15.96
N ARG A 474 55.36 34.77 -15.55
CA ARG A 474 56.07 34.46 -14.30
C ARG A 474 55.19 34.58 -13.07
N ASN A 475 54.48 35.71 -12.88
CA ASN A 475 53.60 35.88 -11.72
C ASN A 475 52.45 34.85 -11.68
N SER A 476 51.94 34.44 -12.84
CA SER A 476 50.92 33.38 -12.99
C SER A 476 51.48 32.01 -12.62
N ILE A 477 52.72 31.70 -13.04
CA ILE A 477 53.43 30.49 -12.61
C ILE A 477 53.68 30.51 -11.10
N VAL A 478 54.04 31.67 -10.51
CA VAL A 478 54.21 31.82 -9.05
C VAL A 478 52.88 31.61 -8.31
N ALA A 479 51.78 32.18 -8.80
CA ALA A 479 50.45 31.98 -8.23
C ALA A 479 50.03 30.51 -8.32
N ALA A 480 50.20 29.87 -9.48
CA ALA A 480 49.92 28.45 -9.68
C ALA A 480 50.81 27.53 -8.81
N LEU A 481 52.08 27.87 -8.60
CA LEU A 481 52.97 27.18 -7.66
C LEU A 481 52.50 27.33 -6.20
N THR A 482 51.91 28.46 -5.86
CA THR A 482 51.36 28.73 -4.51
C THR A 482 50.07 27.94 -4.30
N GLU A 483 49.20 27.87 -5.32
CA GLU A 483 47.99 27.06 -5.33
C GLU A 483 48.31 25.54 -5.30
N LEU A 484 49.33 25.10 -6.05
CA LEU A 484 49.82 23.72 -6.04
C LEU A 484 50.38 23.32 -4.67
N LYS A 485 51.02 24.24 -3.94
CA LYS A 485 51.41 24.00 -2.54
C LYS A 485 50.19 23.90 -1.62
N GLY A 486 49.17 24.73 -1.83
CA GLY A 486 47.93 24.71 -1.05
C GLY A 486 47.06 23.46 -1.27
N ALA A 487 47.07 22.88 -2.46
CA ALA A 487 46.25 21.71 -2.83
C ALA A 487 46.76 20.35 -2.29
N THR A 488 47.78 20.35 -1.41
CA THR A 488 48.35 19.13 -0.82
C THR A 488 47.89 18.86 0.62
N SER A 489 46.93 19.64 1.14
CA SER A 489 46.37 19.43 2.48
C SER A 489 45.27 18.35 2.49
N GLN A 490 45.17 17.64 3.60
CA GLN A 490 44.33 16.46 3.75
C GLN A 490 43.30 16.60 4.89
N GLU A 491 42.70 17.78 4.99
CA GLU A 491 41.75 18.12 6.06
C GLU A 491 40.51 17.22 6.04
N ALA A 492 40.03 16.83 4.85
CA ALA A 492 38.82 16.02 4.71
C ALA A 492 38.97 14.56 5.17
N ILE A 493 40.08 13.88 4.82
CA ILE A 493 40.28 12.46 5.17
C ILE A 493 40.63 12.33 6.67
N THR A 494 41.41 13.26 7.21
CA THR A 494 41.77 13.28 8.63
C THR A 494 40.55 13.55 9.51
N ALA A 495 39.61 14.40 9.06
CA ALA A 495 38.34 14.63 9.77
C ALA A 495 37.47 13.37 9.81
N ILE A 496 37.39 12.63 8.70
CA ILE A 496 36.60 11.38 8.62
C ILE A 496 37.21 10.27 9.50
N THR A 497 38.53 10.05 9.44
CA THR A 497 39.18 9.03 10.29
C THR A 497 39.20 9.39 11.77
N THR A 498 39.20 10.69 12.09
CA THR A 498 39.01 11.17 13.47
C THR A 498 37.59 10.86 13.96
N GLY A 499 36.56 11.08 13.15
CA GLY A 499 35.18 10.68 13.47
C GLY A 499 35.03 9.18 13.70
N ILE A 500 35.73 8.33 12.93
CA ILE A 500 35.76 6.87 13.14
C ILE A 500 36.39 6.53 14.50
N ARG A 501 37.47 7.21 14.91
CA ARG A 501 38.09 7.00 16.24
C ARG A 501 37.22 7.51 17.38
N GLU A 502 36.59 8.67 17.24
CA GLU A 502 35.72 9.23 18.29
C GLU A 502 34.55 8.30 18.60
N VAL A 503 33.94 7.69 17.58
CA VAL A 503 32.90 6.67 17.75
C VAL A 503 33.49 5.40 18.39
N ALA A 504 34.70 5.00 17.99
CA ALA A 504 35.39 3.81 18.49
C ALA A 504 35.99 3.96 19.92
N HIS A 505 35.93 5.15 20.54
CA HIS A 505 36.38 5.38 21.93
C HIS A 505 35.28 5.20 22.98
N GLY A 506 34.07 4.77 22.59
CA GLY A 506 33.01 4.37 23.52
C GLY A 506 33.39 3.20 24.41
N SER A 507 32.61 2.96 25.47
CA SER A 507 32.76 1.77 26.33
C SER A 507 32.12 0.55 25.66
N PHE A 508 32.94 -0.36 25.12
CA PHE A 508 32.48 -1.60 24.47
C PHE A 508 32.83 -2.82 25.33
N GLU A 509 31.83 -3.59 25.76
CA GLU A 509 32.04 -4.78 26.60
C GLU A 509 32.10 -6.09 25.78
N ILE A 510 31.41 -6.15 24.63
CA ILE A 510 31.32 -7.35 23.78
C ILE A 510 32.26 -7.24 22.57
N GLY A 511 32.26 -6.10 21.87
CA GLY A 511 33.05 -5.86 20.65
C GLY A 511 34.44 -5.26 20.90
N ALA A 512 34.99 -5.40 22.11
CA ALA A 512 36.30 -4.84 22.46
C ALA A 512 37.46 -5.27 21.51
N PRO A 513 37.56 -6.56 21.08
CA PRO A 513 38.63 -6.95 20.16
C PRO A 513 38.44 -6.40 18.74
N GLU A 514 37.20 -6.31 18.24
CA GLU A 514 36.88 -5.74 16.92
C GLU A 514 37.11 -4.23 16.89
N VAL A 515 36.71 -3.51 17.95
CA VAL A 515 36.96 -2.06 18.08
C VAL A 515 38.46 -1.78 18.15
N ALA A 516 39.22 -2.59 18.90
CA ALA A 516 40.68 -2.48 18.94
C ALA A 516 41.31 -2.72 17.55
N ALA A 517 40.80 -3.69 16.77
CA ALA A 517 41.24 -3.94 15.41
C ALA A 517 40.89 -2.79 14.46
N ILE A 518 39.68 -2.23 14.55
CA ILE A 518 39.25 -1.07 13.75
C ILE A 518 40.13 0.16 14.06
N ILE A 519 40.45 0.42 15.33
CA ILE A 519 41.36 1.50 15.71
C ILE A 519 42.76 1.26 15.15
N ALA A 520 43.27 0.02 15.22
CA ALA A 520 44.59 -0.34 14.70
C ALA A 520 44.67 -0.18 13.17
N ASP A 521 43.65 -0.66 12.43
CA ASP A 521 43.58 -0.55 10.98
C ASP A 521 43.41 0.90 10.52
N THR A 522 42.59 1.68 11.23
CA THR A 522 42.42 3.13 10.98
C THR A 522 43.75 3.86 11.19
N THR A 523 44.49 3.53 12.26
CA THR A 523 45.80 4.11 12.55
C THR A 523 46.85 3.70 11.51
N ALA A 524 46.83 2.44 11.06
CA ALA A 524 47.73 1.95 10.02
C ALA A 524 47.45 2.60 8.65
N TYR A 525 46.17 2.81 8.32
CA TYR A 525 45.75 3.54 7.13
C TYR A 525 46.22 4.99 7.17
N GLU A 526 46.04 5.69 8.30
CA GLU A 526 46.58 7.05 8.52
C GLU A 526 48.09 7.11 8.35
N GLY A 527 48.83 6.15 8.88
CA GLY A 527 50.30 6.09 8.71
C GLY A 527 50.73 5.95 7.23
N LYS A 528 50.04 5.11 6.46
CA LYS A 528 50.31 4.94 5.01
C LYS A 528 49.98 6.21 4.24
N VAL A 529 48.83 6.80 4.53
CA VAL A 529 48.35 8.05 3.95
C VAL A 529 49.32 9.21 4.25
N ALA A 530 49.73 9.37 5.50
CA ALA A 530 50.71 10.38 5.92
C ALA A 530 52.08 10.18 5.24
N THR A 531 52.51 8.93 5.05
CA THR A 531 53.78 8.62 4.36
C THR A 531 53.70 8.97 2.87
N MET A 532 52.61 8.61 2.19
CA MET A 532 52.38 8.98 0.79
C MET A 532 52.26 10.49 0.61
N GLN A 533 51.59 11.17 1.56
CA GLN A 533 51.50 12.63 1.59
C GLN A 533 52.87 13.27 1.81
N ALA A 534 53.67 12.81 2.77
CA ALA A 534 55.02 13.30 2.99
C ALA A 534 55.89 13.14 1.74
N GLY A 535 55.75 12.03 1.02
CA GLY A 535 56.40 11.82 -0.28
C GLY A 535 55.91 12.77 -1.37
N LEU A 536 54.61 13.03 -1.44
CA LEU A 536 54.00 13.96 -2.39
C LEU A 536 54.41 15.41 -2.09
N VAL A 537 54.40 15.82 -0.82
CA VAL A 537 54.84 17.14 -0.33
C VAL A 537 56.33 17.33 -0.61
N ALA A 538 57.17 16.34 -0.33
CA ALA A 538 58.61 16.39 -0.62
C ALA A 538 58.87 16.54 -2.12
N SER A 539 58.17 15.77 -2.96
CA SER A 539 58.28 15.83 -4.42
C SER A 539 57.78 17.18 -4.98
N THR A 540 56.67 17.68 -4.44
CA THR A 540 56.08 18.98 -4.82
C THR A 540 56.97 20.15 -4.39
N ASN A 541 57.60 20.06 -3.22
CA ASN A 541 58.57 21.05 -2.75
C ASN A 541 59.86 21.04 -3.57
N SER A 542 60.36 19.86 -3.93
CA SER A 542 61.52 19.73 -4.81
C SER A 542 61.24 20.33 -6.19
N TYR A 543 60.10 19.99 -6.79
CA TYR A 543 59.63 20.58 -8.05
C TYR A 543 59.45 22.10 -7.92
N SER A 544 58.78 22.58 -6.86
CA SER A 544 58.56 24.00 -6.61
C SER A 544 59.88 24.77 -6.49
N THR A 545 60.86 24.21 -5.78
CA THR A 545 62.20 24.80 -5.63
C THR A 545 62.93 24.88 -6.96
N ALA A 546 62.87 23.81 -7.77
CA ALA A 546 63.47 23.80 -9.10
C ALA A 546 62.85 24.87 -10.03
N VAL A 547 61.52 25.01 -10.03
CA VAL A 547 60.83 26.04 -10.83
C VAL A 547 61.11 27.44 -10.30
N GLN A 548 61.19 27.65 -8.98
CA GLN A 548 61.55 28.94 -8.38
C GLN A 548 62.96 29.39 -8.75
N ALA A 549 63.93 28.47 -8.85
CA ALA A 549 65.27 28.78 -9.34
C ALA A 549 65.27 29.28 -10.79
N GLN A 550 64.45 28.67 -11.67
CA GLN A 550 64.28 29.14 -13.04
C GLN A 550 63.61 30.51 -13.11
N ILE A 551 62.61 30.77 -12.26
CA ILE A 551 61.94 32.07 -12.11
C ILE A 551 62.92 33.17 -11.68
N ALA A 552 63.84 32.88 -10.76
CA ALA A 552 64.85 33.82 -10.31
C ALA A 552 65.84 34.18 -11.44
N SER A 553 66.28 33.18 -12.21
CA SER A 553 67.12 33.38 -13.41
C SER A 553 66.43 34.23 -14.47
N TRP A 554 65.13 33.99 -14.72
CA TRP A 554 64.32 34.77 -15.64
C TRP A 554 64.20 36.24 -15.18
N LYS A 555 63.95 36.48 -13.89
CA LYS A 555 63.87 37.83 -13.30
C LYS A 555 65.16 38.65 -13.50
N SER A 556 66.33 38.01 -13.45
CA SER A 556 67.61 38.67 -13.73
C SER A 556 67.73 39.11 -15.21
N LYS A 557 67.21 38.31 -16.14
CA LYS A 557 67.18 38.66 -17.58
C LYS A 557 66.19 39.78 -17.87
N GLU A 558 65.04 39.82 -17.18
CA GLU A 558 64.07 40.91 -17.27
C GLU A 558 64.65 42.27 -16.86
N MET A 559 65.50 42.31 -15.82
CA MET A 559 66.14 43.56 -15.38
C MET A 559 67.00 44.19 -16.48
N LYS A 560 67.73 43.37 -17.26
CA LYS A 560 68.52 43.85 -18.40
C LYS A 560 67.65 44.45 -19.49
N THR A 561 66.51 43.81 -19.80
CA THR A 561 65.53 44.34 -20.76
C THR A 561 64.90 45.65 -20.26
N ALA A 562 64.65 45.79 -18.95
CA ALA A 562 64.16 47.04 -18.36
C ALA A 562 65.18 48.18 -18.45
N GLU A 563 66.48 47.89 -18.23
CA GLU A 563 67.58 48.83 -18.44
C GLU A 563 67.70 49.28 -19.91
N ASP A 564 67.52 48.36 -20.87
CA ASP A 564 67.51 48.67 -22.30
C ASP A 564 66.33 49.57 -22.71
N ILE A 565 65.15 49.38 -22.09
CA ILE A 565 63.98 50.25 -22.27
C ILE A 565 64.27 51.67 -21.75
N ASP A 566 64.90 51.78 -20.57
CA ASP A 566 65.28 53.08 -20.00
C ASP A 566 66.39 53.79 -20.80
N ARG A 567 67.32 53.04 -21.43
CA ARG A 567 68.31 53.59 -22.36
C ARG A 567 67.64 54.15 -23.62
N LYS A 568 66.80 53.37 -24.30
CA LYS A 568 66.04 53.82 -25.49
C LYS A 568 65.11 55.00 -25.20
N LYS A 569 64.54 55.05 -23.98
CA LYS A 569 63.75 56.19 -23.50
C LYS A 569 64.58 57.49 -23.47
N LYS A 570 65.81 57.44 -22.96
CA LYS A 570 66.71 58.61 -22.93
C LYS A 570 67.09 59.07 -24.35
N GLU A 571 67.30 58.13 -25.27
CA GLU A 571 67.59 58.42 -26.69
C GLU A 571 66.41 59.11 -27.41
N LEU A 572 65.18 58.63 -27.22
CA LEU A 572 63.99 59.25 -27.82
C LEU A 572 63.64 60.62 -27.21
N LEU A 573 63.91 60.81 -25.91
CA LEU A 573 63.80 62.12 -25.25
C LEU A 573 64.80 63.12 -25.81
N ALA A 574 66.04 62.69 -26.09
CA ALA A 574 67.05 63.52 -26.75
C ALA A 574 66.69 63.87 -28.20
N ALA A 575 65.92 62.99 -28.87
CA ALA A 575 65.37 63.22 -30.22
C ALA A 575 64.08 64.08 -30.22
N GLY A 576 63.66 64.64 -29.08
CA GLY A 576 62.51 65.56 -28.98
C GLY A 576 61.14 64.89 -28.92
N ILE A 577 61.06 63.56 -28.78
CA ILE A 577 59.80 62.80 -28.71
C ILE A 577 59.43 62.54 -27.25
N ARG A 578 58.35 63.15 -26.75
CA ARG A 578 57.81 62.91 -25.41
C ARG A 578 56.77 61.78 -25.43
N LEU A 579 57.02 60.72 -24.67
CA LEU A 579 56.10 59.59 -24.47
C LEU A 579 55.61 59.58 -23.01
N ASP A 580 54.29 59.46 -22.80
CA ASP A 580 53.69 59.28 -21.48
C ASP A 580 53.84 57.82 -21.02
N MET A 581 55.00 57.52 -20.43
CA MET A 581 55.34 56.16 -19.99
C MET A 581 54.39 55.60 -18.91
N PRO A 582 53.96 56.36 -17.88
CA PRO A 582 52.96 55.89 -16.93
C PRO A 582 51.64 55.46 -17.59
N PHE A 583 51.16 56.23 -18.57
CA PHE A 583 49.95 55.88 -19.31
C PHE A 583 50.13 54.62 -20.16
N ILE A 584 51.25 54.49 -20.88
CA ILE A 584 51.57 53.32 -21.70
C ILE A 584 51.70 52.05 -20.84
N GLN A 585 52.38 52.14 -19.69
CA GLN A 585 52.53 51.03 -18.75
C GLN A 585 51.18 50.58 -18.18
N LYS A 586 50.33 51.52 -17.77
CA LYS A 586 48.97 51.24 -17.30
C LYS A 586 48.12 50.58 -18.39
N LEU A 587 48.21 51.08 -19.62
CA LEU A 587 47.42 50.57 -20.75
C LEU A 587 47.79 49.12 -21.11
N ILE A 588 49.09 48.80 -21.17
CA ILE A 588 49.59 47.44 -21.44
C ILE A 588 49.23 46.50 -20.26
N ALA A 589 49.29 46.99 -19.03
CA ALA A 589 48.87 46.22 -17.87
C ALA A 589 47.35 45.95 -17.85
N ASP A 590 46.51 46.93 -18.20
CA ASP A 590 45.07 46.75 -18.33
C ASP A 590 44.72 45.75 -19.44
N GLU A 591 45.36 45.84 -20.61
CA GLU A 591 45.19 44.91 -21.74
C GLU A 591 45.49 43.46 -21.33
N ALA A 592 46.63 43.24 -20.67
CA ALA A 592 47.03 41.92 -20.26
C ALA A 592 46.16 41.38 -19.09
N ASN A 593 45.61 42.26 -18.23
CA ASN A 593 44.73 41.86 -17.11
C ASN A 593 43.38 41.37 -17.66
N LEU A 594 42.84 42.12 -18.62
CA LEU A 594 41.63 41.74 -19.34
C LEU A 594 41.84 40.45 -20.13
N THR A 595 43.01 40.24 -20.72
CA THR A 595 43.35 38.98 -21.42
C THR A 595 43.37 37.78 -20.47
N GLU A 596 43.98 37.88 -19.29
CA GLU A 596 44.00 36.80 -18.31
C GLU A 596 42.62 36.54 -17.70
N ARG A 597 41.88 37.61 -17.37
CA ARG A 597 40.50 37.51 -16.87
C ARG A 597 39.61 36.82 -17.91
N LEU A 598 39.72 37.19 -19.18
CA LEU A 598 39.00 36.55 -20.27
C LEU A 598 39.36 35.07 -20.41
N ARG A 599 40.64 34.69 -20.24
CA ARG A 599 41.06 33.28 -20.23
C ARG A 599 40.37 32.50 -19.11
N LYS A 600 40.36 33.03 -17.88
CA LYS A 600 39.68 32.42 -16.73
C LYS A 600 38.17 32.37 -16.91
N LEU A 601 37.54 33.43 -17.43
CA LEU A 601 36.10 33.44 -17.70
C LEU A 601 35.73 32.44 -18.79
N ASN A 602 36.57 32.24 -19.82
CA ASN A 602 36.32 31.26 -20.87
C ASN A 602 36.35 29.81 -20.38
N THR A 603 36.99 29.47 -19.24
CA THR A 603 36.89 28.11 -18.66
C THR A 603 35.50 27.81 -18.10
N TRP A 604 34.69 28.84 -17.81
CA TRP A 604 33.32 28.69 -17.34
C TRP A 604 32.33 28.32 -18.46
N LYS A 605 32.66 28.56 -19.74
CA LYS A 605 31.81 28.16 -20.88
C LYS A 605 31.57 26.64 -20.95
N PRO A 606 32.60 25.77 -21.00
CA PRO A 606 32.38 24.32 -21.02
C PRO A 606 31.79 23.79 -19.71
N HIS A 607 32.13 24.41 -18.57
CA HIS A 607 31.55 24.05 -17.28
C HIS A 607 30.04 24.35 -17.23
N LEU A 608 29.63 25.54 -17.67
CA LEU A 608 28.21 25.91 -17.79
C LEU A 608 27.45 24.93 -18.69
N ALA A 609 28.00 24.59 -19.87
CA ALA A 609 27.38 23.63 -20.78
C ALA A 609 27.19 22.24 -20.13
N THR A 610 28.13 21.82 -19.28
CA THR A 610 28.06 20.56 -18.54
C THR A 610 26.95 20.61 -17.47
N LEU A 611 26.88 21.69 -16.71
CA LEU A 611 25.83 21.89 -15.69
C LEU A 611 24.43 22.01 -16.34
N GLU A 612 24.31 22.71 -17.47
CA GLU A 612 23.05 22.83 -18.21
C GLU A 612 22.57 21.48 -18.76
N LYS A 613 23.50 20.65 -19.24
CA LYS A 613 23.20 19.27 -19.64
C LYS A 613 22.71 18.45 -18.44
N LYS A 614 23.42 18.51 -17.30
CA LYS A 614 23.02 17.83 -16.06
C LYS A 614 21.61 18.24 -15.62
N ARG A 615 21.32 19.54 -15.60
CA ARG A 615 19.97 20.07 -15.29
C ARG A 615 18.91 19.56 -16.26
N SER A 616 19.18 19.54 -17.56
CA SER A 616 18.23 19.04 -18.56
C SER A 616 17.90 17.56 -18.33
N ASP A 617 18.88 16.73 -18.02
CA ASP A 617 18.68 15.30 -17.79
C ASP A 617 17.94 15.04 -16.46
N LEU A 618 18.28 15.77 -15.39
CA LEU A 618 17.52 15.72 -14.13
C LEU A 618 16.06 16.16 -14.28
N LEU A 619 15.80 17.22 -15.06
CA LEU A 619 14.43 17.65 -15.34
C LEU A 619 13.63 16.58 -16.09
N LYS A 620 14.24 15.86 -17.05
CA LYS A 620 13.58 14.72 -17.70
C LYS A 620 13.28 13.61 -16.70
N GLN A 621 14.25 13.25 -15.85
CA GLN A 621 14.07 12.22 -14.82
C GLN A 621 12.95 12.58 -13.85
N ARG A 622 12.88 13.85 -13.41
CA ARG A 622 11.82 14.36 -12.54
C ARG A 622 10.44 14.11 -13.15
N TRP A 623 10.22 14.54 -14.39
CA TRP A 623 8.89 14.40 -15.02
C TRP A 623 8.53 12.96 -15.34
N VAL A 624 9.53 12.10 -15.65
CA VAL A 624 9.32 10.65 -15.74
C VAL A 624 8.89 10.06 -14.39
N GLY A 625 9.53 10.49 -13.29
CA GLY A 625 9.14 10.14 -11.92
C GLY A 625 7.71 10.57 -11.60
N ARG A 626 7.36 11.83 -11.90
CA ARG A 626 6.01 12.38 -11.69
C ARG A 626 4.93 11.60 -12.44
N SER A 627 5.15 11.27 -13.72
CA SER A 627 4.21 10.45 -14.49
C SER A 627 4.15 9.00 -13.99
N LYS A 628 5.24 8.43 -13.44
CA LYS A 628 5.20 7.11 -12.79
C LYS A 628 4.28 7.13 -11.56
N VAL A 629 4.38 8.17 -10.72
CA VAL A 629 3.53 8.34 -9.54
C VAL A 629 2.05 8.50 -9.96
N ALA A 630 1.77 9.31 -10.99
CA ALA A 630 0.42 9.44 -11.54
C ALA A 630 -0.13 8.12 -12.11
N GLY A 631 0.72 7.32 -12.77
CA GLY A 631 0.37 6.00 -13.27
C GLY A 631 -0.06 5.02 -12.16
N ILE A 632 0.66 5.00 -11.04
CA ILE A 632 0.32 4.20 -9.85
C ILE A 632 -1.05 4.62 -9.29
N ARG A 633 -1.27 5.93 -9.11
CA ARG A 633 -2.55 6.48 -8.65
C ARG A 633 -3.72 6.16 -9.58
N SER A 634 -3.52 6.27 -10.89
CA SER A 634 -4.54 5.95 -11.89
C SER A 634 -4.90 4.47 -11.92
N ALA A 635 -3.91 3.59 -11.74
CA ALA A 635 -4.14 2.15 -11.60
C ALA A 635 -4.96 1.83 -10.34
N PHE A 636 -4.61 2.43 -9.20
CA PHE A 636 -5.38 2.32 -7.96
C PHE A 636 -6.82 2.84 -8.14
N ALA A 637 -7.00 4.02 -8.74
CA ALA A 637 -8.32 4.61 -8.96
C ALA A 637 -9.25 3.73 -9.81
N THR A 638 -8.71 3.11 -10.86
CA THR A 638 -9.45 2.18 -11.72
C THR A 638 -9.92 0.97 -10.91
N LYS A 639 -8.99 0.30 -10.22
CA LYS A 639 -9.30 -0.89 -9.41
C LYS A 639 -10.27 -0.59 -8.26
N ALA A 640 -10.06 0.50 -7.54
CA ALA A 640 -10.93 0.91 -6.43
C ALA A 640 -12.35 1.23 -6.94
N SER A 641 -12.48 1.93 -8.07
CA SER A 641 -13.78 2.23 -8.68
C SER A 641 -14.51 0.95 -9.12
N GLU A 642 -13.79 -0.04 -9.67
CA GLU A 642 -14.36 -1.34 -10.04
C GLU A 642 -14.79 -2.15 -8.80
N ALA A 643 -13.94 -2.19 -7.77
CA ALA A 643 -14.21 -2.91 -6.52
C ALA A 643 -15.47 -2.40 -5.82
N LEU A 644 -15.70 -1.07 -5.87
CA LEU A 644 -16.87 -0.40 -5.30
C LEU A 644 -18.11 -0.52 -6.18
N LYS A 645 -17.95 -0.51 -7.51
CA LYS A 645 -19.04 -0.73 -8.47
C LYS A 645 -19.68 -2.11 -8.32
N GLY A 646 -18.90 -3.13 -7.95
CA GLY A 646 -19.39 -4.50 -7.73
C GLY A 646 -20.14 -4.72 -6.40
N THR A 647 -20.12 -3.76 -5.49
CA THR A 647 -20.73 -3.89 -4.15
C THR A 647 -21.97 -3.04 -3.91
N LEU A 648 -22.21 -2.04 -4.74
CA LEU A 648 -23.25 -1.05 -4.50
C LEU A 648 -24.39 -1.18 -5.54
N SER A 649 -25.60 -1.51 -5.09
CA SER A 649 -26.77 -1.65 -5.98
C SER A 649 -27.29 -0.31 -6.53
N ASP A 650 -27.17 0.76 -5.74
CA ASP A 650 -27.84 2.06 -6.00
C ASP A 650 -26.88 3.26 -6.14
N ILE A 651 -25.59 3.05 -5.89
CA ILE A 651 -24.58 4.11 -5.79
C ILE A 651 -23.30 3.69 -6.53
N PHE A 652 -22.75 4.53 -7.42
CA PHE A 652 -21.48 4.26 -8.09
C PHE A 652 -20.45 5.27 -7.66
N VAL A 653 -19.42 4.82 -6.93
CA VAL A 653 -18.27 5.65 -6.58
C VAL A 653 -17.27 5.62 -7.73
N THR A 654 -16.81 6.78 -8.17
CA THR A 654 -15.75 6.93 -9.17
C THR A 654 -14.64 7.79 -8.60
N LEU A 655 -13.45 7.21 -8.52
CA LEU A 655 -12.21 7.91 -8.18
C LEU A 655 -11.42 8.13 -9.47
N LYS A 656 -10.87 9.33 -9.64
CA LYS A 656 -9.92 9.69 -10.70
C LYS A 656 -8.84 10.59 -10.13
N PHE A 657 -7.68 10.61 -10.78
CA PHE A 657 -6.62 11.57 -10.51
C PHE A 657 -6.36 12.36 -11.78
N ASP A 658 -6.43 13.68 -11.68
CA ASP A 658 -5.95 14.57 -12.73
C ASP A 658 -4.44 14.73 -12.57
N GLU A 659 -3.67 14.31 -13.56
CA GLU A 659 -2.20 14.31 -13.48
C GLU A 659 -1.63 15.73 -13.37
N SER A 660 -0.73 15.94 -12.41
CA SER A 660 0.04 17.18 -12.21
C SER A 660 -0.80 18.47 -12.10
N SER A 661 -2.06 18.34 -11.69
CA SER A 661 -3.02 19.44 -11.62
C SER A 661 -3.15 20.08 -10.24
N LEU A 662 -2.23 19.80 -9.31
CA LEU A 662 -2.23 20.40 -7.98
C LEU A 662 -0.81 20.83 -7.60
N CYS A 663 -0.58 22.14 -7.47
CA CYS A 663 0.72 22.70 -7.08
C CYS A 663 0.53 24.00 -6.30
N PRO A 664 0.23 23.94 -4.99
CA PRO A 664 -0.05 25.13 -4.18
C PRO A 664 1.13 26.12 -4.14
N GLU A 665 2.36 25.60 -4.11
CA GLU A 665 3.57 26.41 -4.17
C GLU A 665 3.69 27.15 -5.51
N GLY A 666 3.42 26.47 -6.63
CA GLY A 666 3.42 27.06 -7.96
C GLY A 666 2.35 28.14 -8.13
N GLU A 667 1.13 27.91 -7.63
CA GLU A 667 0.08 28.93 -7.61
C GLU A 667 0.52 30.19 -6.86
N ARG A 668 1.09 30.02 -5.66
CA ARG A 668 1.60 31.12 -4.84
C ARG A 668 2.68 31.91 -5.57
N LEU A 669 3.68 31.23 -6.15
CA LEU A 669 4.78 31.86 -6.89
C LEU A 669 4.26 32.66 -8.10
N ILE A 670 3.29 32.14 -8.84
CA ILE A 670 2.68 32.84 -9.98
C ILE A 670 1.90 34.07 -9.48
N ILE A 671 1.10 33.94 -8.42
CA ILE A 671 0.33 35.05 -7.84
C ILE A 671 1.26 36.18 -7.39
N GLU A 672 2.34 35.86 -6.67
CA GLU A 672 3.33 36.82 -6.19
C GLU A 672 4.04 37.54 -7.34
N THR A 673 4.52 36.79 -8.34
CA THR A 673 5.22 37.34 -9.51
C THR A 673 4.32 38.24 -10.36
N MET A 674 3.07 37.86 -10.54
CA MET A 674 2.12 38.62 -11.34
C MET A 674 1.47 39.77 -10.55
N GLY A 675 1.58 39.77 -9.22
CA GLY A 675 0.93 40.73 -8.34
C GLY A 675 -0.60 40.58 -8.33
N TRP A 676 -1.11 39.38 -8.62
CA TRP A 676 -2.55 39.12 -8.74
C TRP A 676 -3.24 39.15 -7.37
N ARG A 677 -4.42 39.79 -7.33
CA ARG A 677 -5.23 39.92 -6.11
C ARG A 677 -6.67 39.47 -6.37
N THR A 678 -7.35 39.05 -5.31
CA THR A 678 -8.77 38.67 -5.29
C THR A 678 -9.16 37.77 -6.47
N LEU A 679 -10.00 38.22 -7.40
CA LEU A 679 -10.52 37.39 -8.50
C LEU A 679 -9.43 36.94 -9.49
N GLN A 680 -8.30 37.64 -9.56
CA GLN A 680 -7.20 37.24 -10.44
C GLN A 680 -6.44 36.00 -9.92
N GLN A 681 -6.59 35.63 -8.63
CA GLN A 681 -6.01 34.40 -8.10
C GLN A 681 -6.63 33.16 -8.75
N LEU A 682 -7.89 33.24 -9.21
CA LEU A 682 -8.53 32.18 -10.00
C LEU A 682 -7.82 31.92 -11.33
N LYS A 683 -7.09 32.90 -11.87
CA LYS A 683 -6.27 32.72 -13.08
C LYS A 683 -5.06 31.80 -12.82
N ALA A 684 -4.43 31.91 -11.64
CA ALA A 684 -3.34 31.02 -11.25
C ALA A 684 -3.85 29.58 -11.08
N ALA A 685 -5.01 29.42 -10.41
CA ALA A 685 -5.66 28.13 -10.30
C ALA A 685 -6.01 27.50 -11.67
N ALA A 686 -6.44 28.29 -12.66
CA ALA A 686 -6.68 27.77 -14.02
C ALA A 686 -5.38 27.32 -14.73
N LEU A 687 -4.25 28.02 -14.51
CA LEU A 687 -2.95 27.62 -15.05
C LEU A 687 -2.44 26.31 -14.45
N ILE A 688 -2.70 26.07 -13.17
CA ILE A 688 -2.23 24.87 -12.47
C ILE A 688 -3.22 23.71 -12.61
N ASN A 689 -4.51 23.93 -12.36
CA ASN A 689 -5.50 22.86 -12.34
C ASN A 689 -5.92 22.39 -13.74
N ASP A 690 -6.07 23.30 -14.71
CA ASP A 690 -6.57 22.96 -16.04
C ASP A 690 -5.44 22.79 -17.08
N LEU A 691 -4.42 23.66 -17.04
CA LEU A 691 -3.26 23.56 -17.94
C LEU A 691 -2.18 22.63 -17.38
N THR A 692 -1.96 22.56 -16.07
CA THR A 692 -0.87 21.85 -15.36
C THR A 692 0.49 22.55 -15.44
N LEU A 693 1.26 22.49 -14.34
CA LEU A 693 2.59 23.09 -14.27
C LEU A 693 3.56 22.57 -15.36
N PRO A 694 3.65 21.26 -15.66
CA PRO A 694 4.53 20.76 -16.72
C PRO A 694 4.24 21.40 -18.08
N LYS A 695 2.96 21.54 -18.45
CA LYS A 695 2.58 22.16 -19.73
C LYS A 695 2.83 23.67 -19.71
N LEU A 696 2.59 24.35 -18.59
CA LEU A 696 2.92 25.76 -18.43
C LEU A 696 4.43 25.99 -18.63
N LEU A 697 5.28 25.14 -18.05
CA LEU A 697 6.74 25.23 -18.22
C LEU A 697 7.17 24.99 -19.67
N ASP A 698 6.52 24.07 -20.39
CA ASP A 698 6.77 23.89 -21.83
C ASP A 698 6.34 25.13 -22.65
N CYS A 699 5.20 25.75 -22.30
CA CYS A 699 4.76 27.02 -22.90
C CYS A 699 5.79 28.13 -22.68
N VAL A 700 6.35 28.27 -21.47
CA VAL A 700 7.40 29.26 -21.15
C VAL A 700 8.68 28.99 -21.95
N ARG A 701 9.14 27.73 -21.99
CA ARG A 701 10.37 27.36 -22.72
C ARG A 701 10.25 27.57 -24.23
N ARG A 702 9.09 27.29 -24.82
CA ARG A 702 8.83 27.42 -26.27
C ARG A 702 8.27 28.78 -26.67
N ARG A 703 7.90 29.63 -25.70
CA ARG A 703 7.08 30.83 -25.91
C ARG A 703 5.79 30.54 -26.68
N ASP A 704 5.14 29.42 -26.38
CA ASP A 704 3.87 29.02 -27.01
C ASP A 704 2.68 29.51 -26.19
N SER A 705 1.89 30.43 -26.74
CA SER A 705 0.71 30.98 -26.07
C SER A 705 -0.55 30.14 -26.27
N LYS A 706 -0.59 29.22 -27.25
CA LYS A 706 -1.83 28.54 -27.67
C LYS A 706 -2.53 27.77 -26.54
N PRO A 707 -1.83 26.98 -25.70
CA PRO A 707 -2.48 26.23 -24.63
C PRO A 707 -3.12 27.14 -23.57
N ILE A 708 -2.49 28.29 -23.28
CA ILE A 708 -3.01 29.27 -22.31
C ILE A 708 -4.23 30.00 -22.90
N THR A 709 -4.19 30.36 -24.18
CA THR A 709 -5.34 30.97 -24.88
C THR A 709 -6.55 30.04 -24.95
N ALA A 710 -6.35 28.71 -24.88
CA ALA A 710 -7.42 27.71 -24.90
C ALA A 710 -8.20 27.61 -23.57
N LEU A 711 -7.67 28.15 -22.46
CA LEU A 711 -8.33 28.10 -21.16
C LEU A 711 -9.67 28.85 -21.16
N ARG A 712 -10.68 28.26 -20.52
CA ARG A 712 -12.04 28.80 -20.43
C ARG A 712 -12.52 28.83 -18.98
N THR A 713 -13.26 29.88 -18.65
CA THR A 713 -14.00 30.00 -17.38
C THR A 713 -15.16 28.99 -17.34
N PRO A 714 -15.72 28.69 -16.16
CA PRO A 714 -16.90 27.82 -16.05
C PRO A 714 -18.12 28.30 -16.86
N GLN A 715 -18.21 29.60 -17.16
CA GLN A 715 -19.25 30.21 -18.00
C GLN A 715 -18.89 30.24 -19.50
N GLY A 716 -17.76 29.66 -19.91
CA GLY A 716 -17.34 29.54 -21.31
C GLY A 716 -16.55 30.73 -21.88
N GLY A 717 -16.29 31.79 -21.11
CA GLY A 717 -15.45 32.92 -21.52
C GLY A 717 -13.95 32.61 -21.46
N ALA A 718 -13.12 33.32 -22.22
CA ALA A 718 -11.65 33.17 -22.17
C ALA A 718 -11.07 33.64 -20.82
N VAL A 719 -10.13 32.87 -20.26
CA VAL A 719 -9.49 33.19 -18.96
C VAL A 719 -8.42 34.29 -19.11
N PHE A 720 -7.69 34.29 -20.23
CA PHE A 720 -6.59 35.22 -20.51
C PHE A 720 -6.79 35.92 -21.86
N GLN A 721 -6.38 37.18 -21.94
CA GLN A 721 -6.20 37.89 -23.21
C GLN A 721 -4.75 37.77 -23.70
N GLN A 722 -4.51 37.89 -25.01
CA GLN A 722 -3.18 37.68 -25.60
C GLN A 722 -2.09 38.55 -24.96
N GLY A 723 -2.35 39.84 -24.74
CA GLY A 723 -1.39 40.73 -24.09
C GLY A 723 -1.05 40.36 -22.64
N GLU A 724 -1.97 39.71 -21.90
CA GLU A 724 -1.69 39.20 -20.57
C GLU A 724 -0.80 37.95 -20.63
N ILE A 725 -0.97 37.12 -21.65
CA ILE A 725 -0.18 35.89 -21.86
C ILE A 725 1.27 36.26 -22.18
N ASP A 726 1.48 37.27 -23.02
CA ASP A 726 2.84 37.70 -23.38
C ASP A 726 3.61 38.19 -22.15
N VAL A 727 2.98 38.99 -21.29
CA VAL A 727 3.55 39.45 -20.01
C VAL A 727 3.80 38.30 -19.05
N LEU A 728 2.87 37.33 -18.97
CA LEU A 728 3.02 36.13 -18.14
C LEU A 728 4.24 35.32 -18.59
N LEU A 729 4.35 34.99 -19.88
CA LEU A 729 5.47 34.21 -20.42
C LEU A 729 6.80 34.94 -20.26
N GLU A 730 6.83 36.27 -20.40
CA GLU A 730 8.02 37.07 -20.16
C GLU A 730 8.47 36.99 -18.69
N ARG A 731 7.57 37.24 -17.73
CA ARG A 731 7.92 37.20 -16.30
C ARG A 731 8.32 35.81 -15.82
N LEU A 732 7.62 34.78 -16.28
CA LEU A 732 7.94 33.39 -15.92
C LEU A 732 9.23 32.87 -16.58
N SER A 733 9.77 33.59 -17.57
CA SER A 733 11.03 33.20 -18.23
C SER A 733 12.29 33.62 -17.46
N ASP A 734 12.14 34.37 -16.36
CA ASP A 734 13.24 34.63 -15.43
C ASP A 734 13.82 33.31 -14.89
N PHE A 735 15.15 33.21 -14.82
CA PHE A 735 15.80 31.94 -14.50
C PHE A 735 15.55 31.47 -13.06
N ASP A 736 15.57 32.39 -12.10
CA ASP A 736 15.43 32.03 -10.69
C ASP A 736 13.99 31.58 -10.42
N LEU A 737 13.01 32.31 -10.96
CA LEU A 737 11.61 31.91 -10.86
C LEU A 737 11.32 30.60 -11.62
N LEU A 738 11.86 30.45 -12.83
CA LEU A 738 11.70 29.23 -13.60
C LEU A 738 12.33 28.03 -12.87
N ALA A 739 13.48 28.20 -12.21
CA ALA A 739 14.08 27.15 -11.41
C ALA A 739 13.23 26.79 -10.19
N GLN A 740 12.62 27.77 -9.50
CA GLN A 740 11.70 27.51 -8.38
C GLN A 740 10.44 26.75 -8.83
N LEU A 741 9.82 27.14 -9.95
CA LEU A 741 8.71 26.38 -10.54
C LEU A 741 9.17 24.99 -11.05
N GLU A 742 10.40 24.95 -11.58
CA GLU A 742 11.31 23.83 -11.88
C GLU A 742 11.39 22.76 -10.79
N THR A 743 11.25 23.14 -9.51
CA THR A 743 11.46 22.29 -8.33
C THR A 743 10.29 22.29 -7.35
N ALA A 744 9.25 23.09 -7.60
CA ALA A 744 8.02 23.17 -6.80
C ALA A 744 7.33 21.80 -6.66
N ALA A 745 6.73 21.51 -5.50
CA ALA A 745 6.05 20.24 -5.27
C ALA A 745 4.78 20.12 -6.13
N VAL A 746 4.72 19.12 -7.01
CA VAL A 746 3.58 18.88 -7.92
C VAL A 746 2.89 17.59 -7.52
N HIS A 747 1.57 17.68 -7.44
CA HIS A 747 0.70 16.60 -7.02
C HIS A 747 -0.41 16.37 -8.07
N ASP A 748 -1.05 15.21 -8.00
CA ASP A 748 -2.21 14.90 -8.84
C ASP A 748 -3.49 15.26 -8.05
N ALA A 749 -4.47 15.90 -8.68
CA ALA A 749 -5.69 16.28 -7.98
C ALA A 749 -6.69 15.09 -7.92
N PRO A 750 -7.08 14.61 -6.72
CA PRO A 750 -8.09 13.56 -6.62
C PRO A 750 -9.49 14.10 -6.93
N ARG A 751 -10.19 13.46 -7.87
CA ARG A 751 -11.60 13.67 -8.16
C ARG A 751 -12.42 12.47 -7.74
N LEU A 752 -13.21 12.66 -6.69
CA LEU A 752 -14.13 11.66 -6.16
C LEU A 752 -15.58 12.09 -6.44
N SER A 753 -16.33 11.23 -7.12
CA SER A 753 -17.73 11.46 -7.43
C SER A 753 -18.58 10.23 -7.14
N VAL A 754 -19.84 10.48 -6.83
CA VAL A 754 -20.82 9.45 -6.45
C VAL A 754 -22.05 9.61 -7.34
N THR A 755 -22.38 8.58 -8.11
CA THR A 755 -23.53 8.57 -9.01
C THR A 755 -24.65 7.76 -8.40
N LYS A 756 -25.78 8.40 -8.06
CA LYS A 756 -26.93 7.71 -7.50
C LYS A 756 -27.92 7.34 -8.60
N ARG A 757 -28.44 6.11 -8.55
CA ARG A 757 -29.60 5.68 -9.34
C ARG A 757 -30.86 6.25 -8.70
N VAL A 758 -31.62 7.05 -9.43
CA VAL A 758 -32.90 7.61 -9.00
C VAL A 758 -33.97 7.17 -9.97
N THR A 759 -35.01 6.53 -9.46
CA THR A 759 -36.21 6.21 -10.25
C THR A 759 -37.15 7.39 -10.16
N ASP A 760 -37.47 7.98 -11.31
CA ASP A 760 -38.43 9.08 -11.43
C ASP A 760 -39.87 8.58 -11.21
N GLN A 761 -40.82 9.50 -10.98
CA GLN A 761 -42.22 9.14 -10.73
C GLN A 761 -42.87 8.36 -11.89
N ASP A 762 -42.32 8.49 -13.11
CA ASP A 762 -42.73 7.77 -14.31
C ASP A 762 -42.07 6.39 -14.46
N GLY A 763 -41.30 5.92 -13.48
CA GLY A 763 -40.56 4.65 -13.52
C GLY A 763 -39.25 4.69 -14.33
N SER A 764 -38.89 5.84 -14.92
CA SER A 764 -37.63 6.01 -15.64
C SER A 764 -36.43 6.12 -14.68
N VAL A 765 -35.33 5.45 -15.02
CA VAL A 765 -34.11 5.44 -14.18
C VAL A 765 -33.15 6.52 -14.65
N LYS A 766 -32.82 7.49 -13.79
CA LYS A 766 -31.79 8.51 -14.02
C LYS A 766 -30.58 8.28 -13.14
N PHE A 767 -29.39 8.48 -13.69
CA PHE A 767 -28.12 8.43 -12.97
C PHE A 767 -27.63 9.85 -12.72
N ILE A 768 -27.60 10.27 -11.46
CA ILE A 768 -27.24 11.64 -11.08
C ILE A 768 -25.86 11.64 -10.41
N PRO A 769 -24.80 12.15 -11.07
CA PRO A 769 -23.49 12.29 -10.45
C PRO A 769 -23.49 13.47 -9.46
N ARG A 770 -22.87 13.26 -8.30
CA ARG A 770 -22.61 14.27 -7.27
C ARG A 770 -21.14 14.24 -6.90
N GLU A 771 -20.52 15.42 -6.82
CA GLU A 771 -19.14 15.54 -6.33
C GLU A 771 -19.07 15.22 -4.84
N PHE A 772 -17.94 14.66 -4.38
CA PHE A 772 -17.71 14.31 -2.98
C PHE A 772 -18.02 15.45 -2.01
N LYS A 773 -17.60 16.68 -2.35
CA LYS A 773 -17.86 17.90 -1.54
C LYS A 773 -19.35 18.24 -1.36
N ARG A 774 -20.23 17.72 -2.21
CA ARG A 774 -21.69 17.98 -2.17
C ARG A 774 -22.49 16.85 -1.51
N LEU A 775 -21.82 15.83 -0.98
CA LEU A 775 -22.44 14.73 -0.25
C LEU A 775 -22.66 15.09 1.23
N SER A 776 -23.57 14.39 1.90
CA SER A 776 -23.69 14.51 3.36
C SER A 776 -22.43 13.94 4.04
N LEU A 777 -22.13 14.39 5.27
CA LEU A 777 -20.97 13.89 6.03
C LEU A 777 -20.98 12.36 6.17
N GLY A 778 -22.13 11.75 6.45
CA GLY A 778 -22.26 10.29 6.52
C GLY A 778 -21.90 9.62 5.19
N GLN A 779 -22.38 10.16 4.06
CA GLN A 779 -22.04 9.65 2.72
C GLN A 779 -20.56 9.83 2.38
N GLN A 780 -19.92 10.91 2.84
CA GLN A 780 -18.48 11.10 2.64
C GLN A 780 -17.67 10.05 3.38
N GLN A 781 -17.96 9.84 4.67
CA GLN A 781 -17.29 8.85 5.51
C GLN A 781 -17.45 7.43 4.97
N SER A 782 -18.67 7.08 4.58
CA SER A 782 -19.04 5.86 3.86
C SER A 782 -18.12 5.56 2.68
N VAL A 783 -17.89 6.56 1.81
CA VAL A 783 -17.05 6.39 0.62
C VAL A 783 -15.58 6.24 0.99
N LEU A 784 -15.07 7.03 1.95
CA LEU A 784 -13.69 6.90 2.42
C LEU A 784 -13.42 5.54 3.07
N LEU A 785 -14.34 5.05 3.89
CA LEU A 785 -14.24 3.73 4.53
C LEU A 785 -14.25 2.61 3.48
N ALA A 786 -15.11 2.71 2.48
CA ALA A 786 -15.17 1.73 1.41
C ALA A 786 -13.89 1.75 0.53
N LEU A 787 -13.32 2.93 0.26
CA LEU A 787 -12.03 3.08 -0.43
C LEU A 787 -10.88 2.50 0.39
N MET A 788 -10.86 2.76 1.70
CA MET A 788 -9.87 2.24 2.65
C MET A 788 -9.88 0.72 2.68
N LEU A 789 -11.07 0.13 2.82
CA LEU A 789 -11.22 -1.32 2.76
C LEU A 789 -10.90 -1.87 1.36
N SER A 790 -11.03 -1.08 0.30
CA SER A 790 -10.62 -1.51 -1.05
C SER A 790 -9.11 -1.37 -1.33
N SER A 791 -8.29 -1.01 -0.33
CA SER A 791 -6.83 -0.95 -0.45
C SER A 791 -6.22 -2.31 -0.86
N GLU A 792 -5.08 -2.27 -1.57
CA GLU A 792 -4.30 -3.46 -1.91
C GLU A 792 -3.33 -3.89 -0.81
N SER A 793 -3.24 -3.10 0.27
CA SER A 793 -2.38 -3.38 1.41
C SER A 793 -2.74 -4.71 2.07
N ARG A 794 -1.71 -5.48 2.45
CA ARG A 794 -1.83 -6.75 3.17
C ARG A 794 -1.53 -6.62 4.67
N ALA A 795 -1.08 -5.44 5.11
CA ALA A 795 -0.86 -5.14 6.53
C ALA A 795 -2.13 -5.41 7.35
N PRO A 796 -2.09 -5.71 8.65
CA PRO A 796 -3.31 -5.73 9.46
C PRO A 796 -4.03 -4.39 9.42
N LEU A 797 -5.36 -4.42 9.45
CA LEU A 797 -6.20 -3.24 9.55
C LEU A 797 -6.89 -3.23 10.91
N ILE A 798 -6.71 -2.18 11.70
CA ILE A 798 -7.47 -1.96 12.93
C ILE A 798 -8.36 -0.71 12.81
N VAL A 799 -9.64 -0.83 13.15
CA VAL A 799 -10.61 0.28 13.03
C VAL A 799 -11.47 0.41 14.29
N ASP A 800 -11.55 1.60 14.86
CA ASP A 800 -12.43 1.90 16.00
C ASP A 800 -13.75 2.54 15.54
N GLN A 801 -14.86 1.85 15.81
CA GLN A 801 -16.24 2.28 15.58
C GLN A 801 -16.46 2.90 14.18
N PRO A 802 -16.18 2.15 13.09
CA PRO A 802 -16.41 2.62 11.73
C PRO A 802 -17.87 2.96 11.43
N GLU A 803 -18.82 2.43 12.21
CA GLU A 803 -20.26 2.69 12.07
C GLU A 803 -20.70 4.10 12.50
N ASP A 804 -19.88 4.83 13.24
CA ASP A 804 -20.29 6.11 13.80
C ASP A 804 -20.58 7.14 12.71
N ASN A 805 -21.78 7.72 12.75
CA ASN A 805 -22.33 8.65 11.75
C ASN A 805 -22.66 8.00 10.38
N LEU A 806 -22.67 6.67 10.27
CA LEU A 806 -23.19 5.95 9.12
C LEU A 806 -24.61 5.45 9.39
N ASP A 807 -25.46 5.42 8.35
CA ASP A 807 -26.77 4.80 8.45
C ASP A 807 -26.70 3.26 8.31
N SER A 808 -27.61 2.55 8.97
CA SER A 808 -27.61 1.09 8.99
C SER A 808 -27.81 0.46 7.62
N GLU A 809 -28.51 1.13 6.70
CA GLU A 809 -28.73 0.65 5.34
C GLU A 809 -27.40 0.64 4.57
N PHE A 810 -26.61 1.70 4.68
CA PHE A 810 -25.28 1.77 4.08
C PHE A 810 -24.33 0.70 4.65
N ILE A 811 -24.31 0.53 5.97
CA ILE A 811 -23.49 -0.48 6.63
C ILE A 811 -23.79 -1.87 6.05
N TYR A 812 -25.08 -2.23 5.96
CA TYR A 812 -25.49 -3.52 5.44
C TYR A 812 -25.23 -3.68 3.94
N LYS A 813 -25.66 -2.71 3.11
CA LYS A 813 -25.58 -2.83 1.65
C LYS A 813 -24.17 -2.62 1.08
N THR A 814 -23.29 -1.93 1.79
CA THR A 814 -21.97 -1.54 1.26
C THR A 814 -20.83 -2.07 2.10
N LEU A 815 -20.83 -1.74 3.40
CA LEU A 815 -19.68 -2.00 4.25
C LEU A 815 -19.49 -3.50 4.47
N VAL A 816 -20.57 -4.23 4.77
CA VAL A 816 -20.54 -5.68 5.00
C VAL A 816 -19.99 -6.45 3.79
N PRO A 817 -20.48 -6.26 2.55
CA PRO A 817 -19.92 -6.92 1.37
C PRO A 817 -18.44 -6.60 1.13
N VAL A 818 -17.99 -5.36 1.40
CA VAL A 818 -16.58 -5.01 1.27
C VAL A 818 -15.76 -5.70 2.37
N LEU A 819 -16.20 -5.64 3.63
CA LEU A 819 -15.53 -6.25 4.78
C LEU A 819 -15.33 -7.77 4.59
N ARG A 820 -16.37 -8.48 4.13
CA ARG A 820 -16.31 -9.92 3.83
C ARG A 820 -15.26 -10.29 2.77
N ARG A 821 -14.96 -9.38 1.83
CA ARG A 821 -13.89 -9.58 0.83
C ARG A 821 -12.50 -9.27 1.38
N VAL A 822 -12.40 -8.26 2.23
CA VAL A 822 -11.12 -7.75 2.74
C VAL A 822 -10.53 -8.68 3.78
N LYS A 823 -11.37 -9.25 4.65
CA LYS A 823 -10.95 -10.23 5.66
C LYS A 823 -10.30 -11.48 5.06
N GLU A 824 -10.48 -11.72 3.76
CA GLU A 824 -9.88 -12.83 3.01
C GLU A 824 -8.51 -12.47 2.41
N ARG A 825 -8.08 -11.20 2.46
CA ARG A 825 -6.81 -10.73 1.87
C ARG A 825 -5.84 -10.13 2.89
N ARG A 826 -6.33 -9.76 4.07
CA ARG A 826 -5.57 -9.19 5.19
C ARG A 826 -6.34 -9.42 6.49
N GLN A 827 -5.63 -9.36 7.61
CA GLN A 827 -6.28 -9.37 8.92
C GLN A 827 -7.03 -8.05 9.17
N VAL A 828 -8.23 -8.14 9.75
CA VAL A 828 -9.04 -6.98 10.12
C VAL A 828 -9.49 -7.11 11.57
N ILE A 829 -9.21 -6.11 12.39
CA ILE A 829 -9.64 -6.01 13.79
C ILE A 829 -10.55 -4.80 13.91
N VAL A 830 -11.80 -5.00 14.27
CA VAL A 830 -12.80 -3.92 14.36
C VAL A 830 -13.33 -3.84 15.78
N VAL A 831 -13.23 -2.66 16.38
CA VAL A 831 -14.05 -2.34 17.56
C VAL A 831 -15.41 -1.87 17.06
N THR A 832 -16.49 -2.54 17.46
CA THR A 832 -17.83 -2.18 17.00
C THR A 832 -18.88 -2.46 18.07
N HIS A 833 -20.01 -1.76 17.95
CA HIS A 833 -21.24 -2.05 18.67
C HIS A 833 -22.40 -2.38 17.70
N ASN A 834 -22.10 -2.60 16.41
CA ASN A 834 -23.09 -2.82 15.37
C ASN A 834 -23.16 -4.31 14.96
N ALA A 835 -24.35 -4.90 15.09
CA ALA A 835 -24.60 -6.31 14.73
C ALA A 835 -24.36 -6.60 13.24
N ASN A 836 -24.59 -5.63 12.33
CA ASN A 836 -24.32 -5.84 10.91
C ASN A 836 -22.83 -6.07 10.65
N ILE A 837 -21.94 -5.40 11.39
CA ILE A 837 -20.50 -5.56 11.23
C ILE A 837 -20.03 -6.88 11.83
N ALA A 838 -20.39 -7.15 13.09
CA ALA A 838 -19.90 -8.33 13.80
C ALA A 838 -20.54 -9.65 13.33
N VAL A 839 -21.85 -9.66 13.07
CA VAL A 839 -22.61 -10.88 12.72
C VAL A 839 -22.71 -11.03 11.20
N LEU A 840 -23.20 -10.02 10.48
CA LEU A 840 -23.40 -10.13 9.02
C LEU A 840 -22.08 -9.97 8.23
N GLY A 841 -21.08 -9.32 8.82
CA GLY A 841 -19.69 -9.37 8.35
C GLY A 841 -19.02 -10.72 8.53
N ASP A 842 -19.68 -11.66 9.23
CA ASP A 842 -19.20 -12.99 9.55
C ASP A 842 -17.85 -12.96 10.28
N ALA A 843 -17.78 -12.32 11.45
CA ALA A 843 -16.53 -12.29 12.20
C ALA A 843 -16.10 -13.71 12.60
N GLU A 844 -14.87 -14.10 12.23
CA GLU A 844 -14.28 -15.35 12.69
C GLU A 844 -14.13 -15.35 14.21
N GLN A 845 -13.94 -14.18 14.82
CA GLN A 845 -13.85 -14.07 16.27
C GLN A 845 -14.60 -12.83 16.77
N ILE A 846 -15.44 -13.02 17.78
CA ILE A 846 -16.09 -11.99 18.56
C ILE A 846 -15.52 -12.03 19.97
N VAL A 847 -14.91 -10.94 20.40
CA VAL A 847 -14.36 -10.75 21.75
C VAL A 847 -15.32 -9.85 22.52
N VAL A 848 -15.97 -10.39 23.53
CA VAL A 848 -16.97 -9.66 24.32
C VAL A 848 -16.33 -9.09 25.57
N LEU A 849 -16.19 -7.76 25.62
CA LEU A 849 -15.71 -7.02 26.77
C LEU A 849 -16.87 -6.53 27.63
N LYS A 850 -16.76 -6.74 28.94
CA LYS A 850 -17.69 -6.24 29.94
C LYS A 850 -16.94 -5.46 31.01
N ALA A 851 -17.41 -4.25 31.32
CA ALA A 851 -16.95 -3.50 32.47
C ALA A 851 -17.50 -4.13 33.76
N THR A 852 -16.61 -4.35 34.72
CA THR A 852 -16.93 -4.45 36.15
C THR A 852 -16.63 -3.09 36.80
N ASN A 853 -16.87 -2.93 38.11
CA ASN A 853 -16.73 -1.63 38.77
C ASN A 853 -15.33 -1.01 38.60
N ASP A 854 -14.28 -1.83 38.60
CA ASP A 854 -12.89 -1.36 38.58
C ASP A 854 -12.04 -1.89 37.40
N GLN A 855 -12.50 -2.92 36.67
CA GLN A 855 -11.76 -3.54 35.56
C GLN A 855 -12.67 -4.02 34.42
N ALA A 856 -12.14 -4.16 33.22
CA ALA A 856 -12.77 -4.84 32.10
C ALA A 856 -12.34 -6.30 32.01
N THR A 857 -13.31 -7.19 31.75
CA THR A 857 -13.09 -8.63 31.60
C THR A 857 -13.62 -9.13 30.26
N ILE A 858 -12.89 -10.04 29.63
CA ILE A 858 -13.38 -10.77 28.43
C ILE A 858 -14.32 -11.89 28.90
N THR A 859 -15.62 -11.73 28.67
CA THR A 859 -16.63 -12.72 29.12
C THR A 859 -16.86 -13.84 28.13
N SER A 860 -16.59 -13.60 26.85
CA SER A 860 -16.68 -14.62 25.79
C SER A 860 -15.69 -14.28 24.67
N ARG A 861 -15.16 -15.33 24.05
CA ARG A 861 -14.33 -15.26 22.84
C ARG A 861 -14.64 -16.47 21.97
N GLY A 862 -14.82 -16.27 20.68
CA GLY A 862 -15.13 -17.36 19.74
C GLY A 862 -15.85 -16.84 18.50
N SER A 863 -16.27 -17.74 17.63
CA SER A 863 -17.08 -17.46 16.45
C SER A 863 -18.58 -17.57 16.76
N ILE A 864 -19.43 -17.04 15.89
CA ILE A 864 -20.89 -17.05 16.06
C ILE A 864 -21.53 -18.46 16.01
N ASP A 865 -20.80 -19.47 15.51
CA ASP A 865 -21.21 -20.88 15.54
C ASP A 865 -21.16 -21.49 16.94
N GLU A 866 -20.43 -20.92 17.90
CA GLU A 866 -20.44 -21.39 19.28
C GLU A 866 -21.65 -20.80 20.05
N PRO A 867 -22.50 -21.63 20.70
CA PRO A 867 -23.69 -21.15 21.39
C PRO A 867 -23.42 -20.07 22.45
N ALA A 868 -22.34 -20.22 23.23
CA ALA A 868 -21.97 -19.27 24.27
C ALA A 868 -21.63 -17.88 23.70
N THR A 869 -20.86 -17.84 22.60
CA THR A 869 -20.51 -16.60 21.90
C THR A 869 -21.74 -15.97 21.27
N ARG A 870 -22.62 -16.77 20.65
CA ARG A 870 -23.88 -16.31 20.05
C ARG A 870 -24.79 -15.64 21.06
N GLU A 871 -24.94 -16.22 22.24
CA GLU A 871 -25.74 -15.64 23.33
C GLU A 871 -25.13 -14.35 23.86
N ALA A 872 -23.80 -14.32 24.09
CA ALA A 872 -23.10 -13.14 24.56
C ALA A 872 -23.15 -11.99 23.54
N ALA A 873 -22.95 -12.29 22.25
CA ALA A 873 -23.05 -11.32 21.17
C ALA A 873 -24.47 -10.75 21.05
N CYS A 874 -25.50 -11.61 21.11
CA CYS A 874 -26.91 -11.17 21.09
C CYS A 874 -27.25 -10.27 22.28
N ALA A 875 -26.77 -10.61 23.49
CA ALA A 875 -26.99 -9.79 24.68
C ALA A 875 -26.40 -8.38 24.55
N ILE A 876 -25.21 -8.26 23.95
CA ILE A 876 -24.51 -6.97 23.81
C ILE A 876 -25.00 -6.15 22.62
N LEU A 877 -25.14 -6.77 21.45
CA LEU A 877 -25.42 -6.07 20.20
C LEU A 877 -26.92 -5.84 19.97
N GLU A 878 -27.77 -6.73 20.49
CA GLU A 878 -29.23 -6.68 20.30
C GLU A 878 -30.00 -6.40 21.60
N GLY A 879 -29.28 -6.22 22.71
CA GLY A 879 -29.80 -5.91 24.05
C GLY A 879 -30.33 -7.12 24.84
N SER A 880 -30.77 -8.18 24.16
CA SER A 880 -31.07 -9.53 24.68
C SER A 880 -31.78 -10.35 23.61
N ARG A 881 -31.83 -11.67 23.79
CA ARG A 881 -32.65 -12.56 22.95
C ARG A 881 -34.12 -12.17 22.98
N GLU A 882 -34.66 -11.84 24.16
CA GLU A 882 -36.06 -11.39 24.30
C GLU A 882 -36.32 -10.11 23.50
N ALA A 883 -35.43 -9.11 23.58
CA ALA A 883 -35.56 -7.85 22.87
C ALA A 883 -35.52 -8.05 21.35
N PHE A 884 -34.64 -8.94 20.86
CA PHE A 884 -34.57 -9.30 19.44
C PHE A 884 -35.86 -9.98 18.95
N GLU A 885 -36.30 -11.04 19.64
CA GLU A 885 -37.51 -11.79 19.26
C GLU A 885 -38.78 -10.94 19.34
N ARG A 886 -38.86 -10.01 20.31
CA ARG A 886 -39.98 -9.07 20.42
C ARG A 886 -39.99 -8.08 19.26
N ARG A 887 -38.83 -7.53 18.86
CA ARG A 887 -38.71 -6.68 17.67
C ARG A 887 -39.09 -7.43 16.40
N ALA A 888 -38.60 -8.66 16.23
CA ALA A 888 -38.94 -9.51 15.08
C ALA A 888 -40.46 -9.73 14.98
N ARG A 889 -41.13 -10.03 16.11
CA ARG A 889 -42.58 -10.17 16.18
C ARG A 889 -43.33 -8.87 15.84
N ILE A 890 -42.88 -7.73 16.34
CA ILE A 890 -43.47 -6.41 16.03
C ILE A 890 -43.33 -6.08 14.53
N TYR A 891 -42.19 -6.42 13.92
CA TYR A 891 -41.98 -6.28 12.48
C TYR A 891 -42.73 -7.34 11.64
N GLY A 892 -43.52 -8.22 12.27
CA GLY A 892 -44.38 -9.19 11.59
C GLY A 892 -43.70 -10.49 11.20
N LYS A 893 -42.47 -10.77 11.67
CA LYS A 893 -41.88 -12.12 11.53
C LYS A 893 -42.45 -13.04 12.60
N ARG A 894 -43.09 -14.12 12.17
CA ARG A 894 -43.31 -15.30 13.01
C ARG A 894 -42.00 -16.07 13.05
N MET A 895 -41.38 -16.13 14.22
CA MET A 895 -40.27 -17.05 14.45
C MET A 895 -40.93 -18.40 14.70
N ASP A 896 -40.65 -19.39 13.84
CA ASP A 896 -41.11 -20.76 14.10
C ASP A 896 -40.44 -21.24 15.40
N ALA A 897 -41.24 -21.85 16.27
CA ALA A 897 -40.91 -22.14 17.66
C ALA A 897 -39.82 -23.20 17.82
#